data_AF-A0A383VDB9-F1
#
_entry.id   AF-A0A383VDB9-F1
#
_cell.length_a   1.000
_cell.length_b   1.000
_cell.length_c   1.000
_cell.angle_alpha   90.00
_cell.angle_beta   90.00
_cell.angle_gamma   90.00
#
_symmetry.space_group_name_H-M   'P 1'
#
loop_
_entity.id
_entity.type
_entity.pdbx_description
1 polymer ?
#
loop_
_entity_poly.entity_id
_entity_poly.type
_entity_poly.pdbx_seq_one_letter_code
_entity_poly.pdbx_strand_id
1 'polypeptide(L)'
;MVAARHVLAAVLVALAASSTFAAAPAGRNGRMLLQSGVSCPAQIPACTARRCTTRIMNSVETYVCLRCRTGYVPVKGSDGKSVVQCVCPPGTFQNNSATPKTCVPCTTGSFCPGGDPKARTPNDNIGGNPMSCNVNNSTGLTTKSQRSTRRADCIAQAGYVLPATAGTAAQECTGSTYAPAFNRLRSCLPCQSGLAAPLDYTGTRDDKLAVCQVPPGKFWELNVVRDCPKGLYREEYVRTDNKTSIACLSCPEGWTTQNIGTPRKSLCNVLLPGYQVTGADNATSVNGLPVNTTAEDFNPPATEFCPVGFYADGTAGFACVRCPYQATTLKNGSTTVDDCVVPPGYFAKDTATGGVLEQCPTTPANSEVDGYYRPGWKSYKEVLSTSDGTDKCIPCGAGIMSTPMDADEMPGVAADAKAPASSASCYIKAGWGITFDPSDFTKFKAIKPCPANTYGVANTTYGLINAPCKACTKNLYSLAASTNFTACLNPGGFGYTSEGANQCPDGFWAAKDSMAPCEQCPAGRTTLYVPGNGTFQDAIEDCIVAPGSGVYNGNDTNPWSPTDPTNPNTPAKECPIGFYTNNDTLATSNTCQACPNHGSTTAPGSTSCTVCAAGYGKSQAGAACTACAYGSYNQGSSESCNTCPQTTFNDFVGDGYTSSGITFRTGLTGPESCVPLRAQLPKPAGDRFGLPDNMFTVNVSVSSAANDNAAVKTCVEACPADQCCIAEIEKSDSGITCRHARLAPLGSDTAADSSARMYYKLPPSEIAAASKDVKAKTMASGIYAICDIEAHKAAAAAGELGTSPDPTKVEAGRNSIEFNTAKCSDAATCKDACSADAACWGFIYVKGSGFALRGGESWLGGRSFFNSPIAQPGSTTAAAVATW
;
A
#
# COMPACT_ATOMS: atom_id res chain seq x y z
N MET A 1 57.34 31.84 7.53
CA MET A 1 56.14 32.68 7.72
C MET A 1 55.30 32.04 8.81
N VAL A 2 54.92 32.63 9.93
CA VAL A 2 55.25 33.89 10.60
C VAL A 2 55.06 33.57 12.10
N ALA A 3 56.11 33.79 12.90
CA ALA A 3 56.00 33.91 14.34
C ALA A 3 55.65 35.37 14.65
N ALA A 4 54.65 35.61 15.51
CA ALA A 4 54.28 36.96 15.94
C ALA A 4 54.53 37.13 17.45
N ARG A 5 55.61 37.85 17.75
CA ARG A 5 55.87 38.54 19.01
C ARG A 5 54.93 39.73 19.14
N HIS A 6 54.51 40.06 20.36
CA HIS A 6 54.09 41.42 20.73
C HIS A 6 54.91 41.93 21.92
N VAL A 7 55.23 43.22 21.83
CA VAL A 7 56.11 44.08 22.64
C VAL A 7 55.24 45.19 23.24
N LEU A 8 55.53 45.65 24.46
CA LEU A 8 55.56 47.04 24.99
C LEU A 8 55.57 46.95 26.54
N ALA A 9 56.46 47.51 27.37
CA ALA A 9 57.27 48.74 27.46
C ALA A 9 56.66 49.83 28.38
N ALA A 10 57.40 50.20 29.45
CA ALA A 10 57.52 51.52 30.14
C ALA A 10 58.23 51.28 31.51
N VAL A 11 59.41 51.75 31.93
CA VAL A 11 60.29 52.95 31.75
C VAL A 11 60.14 54.02 32.87
N LEU A 12 61.30 54.36 33.48
CA LEU A 12 61.79 55.60 34.17
C LEU A 12 62.24 55.42 35.65
N VAL A 13 63.55 55.46 36.00
CA VAL A 13 64.52 56.62 36.18
C VAL A 13 64.43 57.19 37.62
N ALA A 14 65.48 57.50 38.42
CA ALA A 14 66.75 58.23 38.24
C ALA A 14 67.70 57.96 39.46
N LEU A 15 69.02 57.80 39.30
CA LEU A 15 70.14 58.78 39.31
C LEU A 15 70.75 59.17 40.67
N ALA A 16 72.09 59.19 40.67
CA ALA A 16 73.05 59.39 41.75
C ALA A 16 73.31 60.87 42.11
N ALA A 17 73.94 61.14 43.27
CA ALA A 17 75.00 62.14 43.42
C ALA A 17 75.64 62.13 44.82
N SER A 18 76.96 62.26 44.83
CA SER A 18 77.86 62.57 45.93
C SER A 18 77.97 64.09 46.16
N SER A 19 78.33 64.54 47.38
CA SER A 19 79.20 65.72 47.58
C SER A 19 79.52 65.98 49.06
N THR A 20 80.77 66.39 49.25
CA THR A 20 81.46 66.89 50.44
C THR A 20 81.11 68.34 50.74
N PHE A 21 81.18 68.75 52.01
CA PHE A 21 81.31 70.16 52.39
C PHE A 21 82.46 70.34 53.38
N ALA A 22 83.41 71.19 52.98
CA ALA A 22 84.49 71.73 53.79
C ALA A 22 84.01 72.96 54.56
N ALA A 23 84.58 73.20 55.75
CA ALA A 23 84.41 74.45 56.49
C ALA A 23 85.78 74.99 56.90
N ALA A 24 86.07 76.21 56.44
CA ALA A 24 87.07 77.12 57.02
C ALA A 24 86.37 77.92 58.16
N PRO A 25 87.08 78.53 59.14
CA PRO A 25 87.86 79.74 58.84
C PRO A 25 89.14 79.98 59.67
N ALA A 26 89.96 80.87 59.10
CA ALA A 26 90.80 81.95 59.66
C ALA A 26 91.15 81.97 61.16
N GLY A 27 92.45 82.20 61.42
CA GLY A 27 92.99 82.50 62.74
C GLY A 27 93.00 83.99 63.10
N ARG A 28 93.51 84.27 64.31
CA ARG A 28 94.45 85.37 64.61
C ARG A 28 94.86 85.33 66.08
N ASN A 29 96.09 85.82 66.26
CA ASN A 29 96.91 85.86 67.47
C ASN A 29 96.31 86.64 68.63
N GLY A 30 96.71 86.28 69.86
CA GLY A 30 96.44 87.11 71.05
C GLY A 30 97.00 86.56 72.35
N ARG A 31 98.28 86.85 72.60
CA ARG A 31 98.97 87.04 73.89
C ARG A 31 98.92 85.96 75.00
N MET A 32 100.14 85.51 75.31
CA MET A 32 100.58 84.77 76.50
C MET A 32 100.24 85.50 77.81
N LEU A 33 99.89 84.71 78.82
CA LEU A 33 100.31 84.90 80.21
C LEU A 33 100.71 83.52 80.76
N LEU A 34 101.97 83.36 81.15
CA LEU A 34 102.54 82.15 81.76
C LEU A 34 101.93 81.92 83.16
N GLN A 35 101.27 80.77 83.35
CA GLN A 35 101.22 80.07 84.64
C GLN A 35 101.21 78.54 84.37
N SER A 36 102.29 77.85 84.72
CA SER A 36 102.39 76.38 84.87
C SER A 36 101.40 75.87 85.93
N GLY A 37 100.64 74.76 85.85
CA GLY A 37 100.44 73.67 84.88
C GLY A 37 100.12 72.34 85.61
N VAL A 38 98.87 71.83 85.57
CA VAL A 38 98.47 70.45 85.98
C VAL A 38 97.75 69.76 84.80
N SER A 39 98.05 68.48 84.48
CA SER A 39 97.55 67.80 83.26
C SER A 39 96.20 67.08 83.46
N CYS A 40 95.16 67.60 82.81
CA CYS A 40 93.77 67.13 82.91
C CYS A 40 93.47 65.65 82.56
N PRO A 41 94.08 65.04 81.53
CA PRO A 41 93.69 63.68 81.11
C PRO A 41 94.03 62.59 82.11
N ALA A 42 94.94 62.84 83.06
CA ALA A 42 95.28 61.90 84.12
C ALA A 42 94.17 61.80 85.18
N GLN A 43 93.41 62.88 85.38
CA GLN A 43 92.39 62.97 86.42
C GLN A 43 90.98 62.63 85.92
N ILE A 44 90.69 62.92 84.65
CA ILE A 44 89.43 62.56 84.01
C ILE A 44 89.76 61.92 82.66
N PRO A 45 89.75 60.58 82.56
CA PRO A 45 89.97 59.90 81.30
C PRO A 45 88.99 60.39 80.23
N ALA A 46 89.48 60.51 79.00
CA ALA A 46 88.73 61.06 77.87
C ALA A 46 88.27 62.53 78.02
N CYS A 47 88.76 63.27 79.02
CA CYS A 47 88.68 64.72 79.01
C CYS A 47 89.65 65.33 77.97
N THR A 48 89.24 66.42 77.34
CA THR A 48 90.10 67.16 76.39
C THR A 48 91.30 67.74 77.14
N ALA A 49 92.52 67.58 76.61
CA ALA A 49 93.73 68.05 77.28
C ALA A 49 93.67 69.55 77.59
N ARG A 50 94.15 69.96 78.78
CA ARG A 50 94.12 71.35 79.30
C ARG A 50 92.72 71.97 79.45
N ARG A 51 91.64 71.16 79.44
CA ARG A 51 90.25 71.62 79.61
C ARG A 51 89.62 71.04 80.87
N CYS A 52 90.35 71.05 81.98
CA CYS A 52 89.83 70.75 83.30
C CYS A 52 90.09 71.92 84.23
N THR A 53 89.23 72.05 85.22
CA THR A 53 89.39 72.95 86.35
C THR A 53 88.99 72.18 87.59
N THR A 54 89.42 72.62 88.77
CA THR A 54 88.91 72.07 90.02
C THR A 54 87.70 72.89 90.47
N ARG A 55 86.69 72.20 91.00
CA ARG A 55 85.56 72.83 91.68
C ARG A 55 85.31 72.11 92.98
N ILE A 56 84.99 72.87 94.02
CA ILE A 56 84.52 72.30 95.28
C ILE A 56 83.10 71.79 95.03
N MET A 57 82.93 70.47 94.98
CA MET A 57 81.64 69.80 94.91
C MET A 57 81.49 68.97 96.19
N ASN A 58 80.40 69.18 96.91
CA ASN A 58 80.16 68.53 98.22
C ASN A 58 81.34 68.71 99.20
N SER A 59 81.88 69.92 99.29
CA SER A 59 83.03 70.24 100.15
C SER A 59 84.35 69.53 99.79
N VAL A 60 84.41 68.84 98.64
CA VAL A 60 85.63 68.19 98.13
C VAL A 60 86.04 68.85 96.82
N GLU A 61 87.30 69.23 96.72
CA GLU A 61 87.88 69.72 95.47
C GLU A 61 87.93 68.58 94.45
N THR A 62 87.08 68.66 93.44
CA THR A 62 86.92 67.62 92.41
C THR A 62 87.28 68.19 91.04
N TYR A 63 88.03 67.43 90.25
CA TYR A 63 88.31 67.79 88.87
C TYR A 63 87.02 67.71 88.05
N VAL A 64 86.74 68.77 87.29
CA VAL A 64 85.62 68.81 86.35
C VAL A 64 86.15 69.05 84.94
N CYS A 65 85.65 68.25 84.00
CA CYS A 65 85.96 68.37 82.61
C CYS A 65 85.08 69.43 81.97
N LEU A 66 85.67 70.34 81.20
CA LEU A 66 84.89 71.34 80.46
C LEU A 66 84.33 70.76 79.16
N ARG A 67 85.01 69.75 78.58
CA ARG A 67 84.58 69.11 77.33
C ARG A 67 85.15 67.70 77.16
N CYS A 68 84.28 66.70 77.01
CA CYS A 68 84.66 65.35 76.62
C CYS A 68 85.22 65.29 75.21
N ARG A 69 86.11 64.32 74.95
CA ARG A 69 86.60 64.02 73.60
C ARG A 69 85.44 63.58 72.70
N THR A 70 85.56 63.86 71.41
CA THR A 70 84.59 63.45 70.39
C THR A 70 84.32 61.94 70.47
N GLY A 71 83.04 61.55 70.46
CA GLY A 71 82.61 60.15 70.60
C GLY A 71 82.32 59.72 72.04
N TYR A 72 82.71 60.50 73.05
CA TYR A 72 82.35 60.27 74.45
C TYR A 72 81.19 61.18 74.88
N VAL A 73 80.31 60.66 75.73
CA VAL A 73 79.16 61.34 76.32
C VAL A 73 79.53 61.84 77.72
N PRO A 74 79.23 63.10 78.08
CA PRO A 74 79.51 63.63 79.40
C PRO A 74 78.60 63.01 80.46
N VAL A 75 79.22 62.59 81.56
CA VAL A 75 78.56 62.20 82.80
C VAL A 75 78.58 63.39 83.75
N LYS A 76 77.39 63.84 84.12
CA LYS A 76 77.19 65.01 84.98
C LYS A 76 77.36 64.65 86.46
N GLY A 77 78.00 65.53 87.22
CA GLY A 77 78.18 65.45 88.66
C GLY A 77 76.88 65.69 89.44
N SER A 78 76.96 65.68 90.77
CA SER A 78 75.80 65.92 91.66
C SER A 78 75.19 67.31 91.48
N ASP A 79 75.96 68.27 90.99
CA ASP A 79 75.49 69.62 90.66
C ASP A 79 74.67 69.68 89.35
N GLY A 80 74.56 68.56 88.62
CA GLY A 80 73.84 68.45 87.35
C GLY A 80 74.42 69.26 86.19
N LYS A 81 75.54 69.96 86.41
CA LYS A 81 76.13 70.91 85.45
C LYS A 81 77.59 70.57 85.13
N SER A 82 78.37 70.19 86.13
CA SER A 82 79.78 69.87 85.95
C SER A 82 79.95 68.47 85.37
N VAL A 83 80.84 68.30 84.40
CA VAL A 83 81.15 66.98 83.84
C VAL A 83 82.23 66.34 84.69
N VAL A 84 81.87 65.27 85.39
CA VAL A 84 82.79 64.54 86.26
C VAL A 84 83.48 63.39 85.54
N GLN A 85 82.86 62.86 84.48
CA GLN A 85 83.44 61.79 83.66
C GLN A 85 82.95 61.82 82.20
N CYS A 86 83.64 61.14 81.29
CA CYS A 86 83.28 61.05 79.87
C CYS A 86 83.23 59.59 79.41
N VAL A 87 82.05 59.04 79.08
CA VAL A 87 81.83 57.59 78.83
C VAL A 87 81.38 57.28 77.39
N CYS A 88 81.55 56.05 76.90
CA CYS A 88 81.07 55.66 75.57
C CYS A 88 79.52 55.56 75.50
N PRO A 89 78.87 56.02 74.42
CA PRO A 89 77.42 55.90 74.27
C PRO A 89 76.98 54.43 74.09
N PRO A 90 75.74 54.08 74.46
CA PRO A 90 75.16 52.77 74.15
C PRO A 90 75.26 52.41 72.67
N GLY A 91 75.51 51.14 72.37
CA GLY A 91 75.79 50.63 71.03
C GLY A 91 77.25 50.76 70.60
N THR A 92 78.10 51.37 71.43
CA THR A 92 79.56 51.44 71.24
C THR A 92 80.30 50.94 72.48
N PHE A 93 81.55 50.52 72.29
CA PHE A 93 82.45 50.15 73.37
C PHE A 93 83.82 50.82 73.20
N GLN A 94 84.57 51.03 74.27
CA GLN A 94 85.90 51.63 74.19
C GLN A 94 86.89 50.61 73.65
N ASN A 95 87.51 50.94 72.51
CA ASN A 95 88.66 50.18 72.05
C ASN A 95 89.87 50.55 72.91
N ASN A 96 90.17 49.69 73.89
CA ASN A 96 91.30 49.88 74.80
C ASN A 96 92.67 49.76 74.11
N SER A 97 92.72 49.19 72.91
CA SER A 97 93.94 49.06 72.12
C SER A 97 94.25 50.30 71.26
N ALA A 98 93.30 51.24 71.13
CA ALA A 98 93.50 52.47 70.36
C ALA A 98 94.19 53.57 71.21
N THR A 99 95.18 54.28 70.64
CA THR A 99 95.80 55.46 71.27
C THR A 99 95.70 56.68 70.34
N PRO A 100 94.92 57.72 70.67
CA PRO A 100 94.08 57.84 71.86
C PRO A 100 92.89 56.86 71.85
N LYS A 101 92.44 56.43 73.03
CA LYS A 101 91.26 55.55 73.16
C LYS A 101 90.02 56.19 72.51
N THR A 102 89.23 55.39 71.79
CA THR A 102 88.01 55.81 71.07
C THR A 102 86.86 54.81 71.24
N CYS A 103 85.62 55.27 71.18
CA CYS A 103 84.43 54.42 71.18
C CYS A 103 84.13 53.87 69.77
N VAL A 104 84.00 52.55 69.61
CA VAL A 104 83.73 51.86 68.33
C VAL A 104 82.37 51.12 68.36
N PRO A 105 81.66 50.99 67.22
CA PRO A 105 80.38 50.28 67.14
C PRO A 105 80.48 48.80 67.56
N CYS A 106 79.42 48.28 68.18
CA CYS A 106 79.29 46.84 68.42
C CYS A 106 79.11 46.06 67.10
N THR A 107 79.84 44.96 66.91
CA THR A 107 79.73 44.07 65.73
C THR A 107 78.47 43.21 65.78
N THR A 108 78.05 42.70 64.61
CA THR A 108 76.94 41.74 64.53
C THR A 108 77.25 40.50 65.37
N GLY A 109 76.28 40.02 66.15
CA GLY A 109 76.45 38.92 67.10
C GLY A 109 76.78 39.34 68.53
N SER A 110 77.02 40.63 68.78
CA SER A 110 77.27 41.19 70.11
C SER A 110 76.43 42.45 70.36
N PHE A 111 76.14 42.74 71.63
CA PHE A 111 75.50 43.97 72.07
C PHE A 111 76.38 44.73 73.08
N CYS A 112 76.35 46.06 73.01
CA CYS A 112 77.21 46.94 73.79
C CYS A 112 76.34 47.93 74.57
N PRO A 113 76.23 47.84 75.90
CA PRO A 113 75.41 48.75 76.69
C PRO A 113 75.99 50.18 76.78
N GLY A 114 77.24 50.39 76.36
CA GLY A 114 77.98 51.64 76.56
C GLY A 114 78.71 51.68 77.91
N GLY A 115 79.35 52.81 78.20
CA GLY A 115 79.95 53.06 79.51
C GLY A 115 78.91 53.45 80.56
N ASP A 116 79.24 53.27 81.84
CA ASP A 116 78.33 53.48 82.96
C ASP A 116 77.96 54.97 83.11
N PRO A 117 76.68 55.36 82.95
CA PRO A 117 76.25 56.75 83.11
C PRO A 117 76.40 57.29 84.55
N LYS A 118 76.67 56.42 85.53
CA LYS A 118 76.92 56.79 86.92
C LYS A 118 78.41 56.90 87.26
N ALA A 119 79.31 56.75 86.29
CA ALA A 119 80.74 56.89 86.52
C ALA A 119 81.09 58.24 87.18
N ARG A 120 81.76 58.20 88.33
CA ARG A 120 82.27 59.34 89.10
C ARG A 120 83.78 59.30 89.27
N THR A 121 84.42 58.15 89.09
CA THR A 121 85.87 57.96 89.23
C THR A 121 86.52 57.50 87.92
N PRO A 122 87.83 57.72 87.72
CA PRO A 122 88.61 57.22 86.58
C PRO A 122 88.58 55.69 86.39
N ASN A 123 88.26 54.94 87.44
CA ASN A 123 88.26 53.47 87.43
C ASN A 123 86.88 52.86 87.13
N ASP A 124 85.82 53.68 87.09
CA ASP A 124 84.48 53.20 86.73
C ASP A 124 84.46 52.74 85.27
N ASN A 125 83.45 51.97 84.86
CA ASN A 125 83.39 51.43 83.50
C ASN A 125 83.11 52.54 82.47
N ILE A 126 84.16 53.24 82.03
CA ILE A 126 84.06 54.37 81.10
C ILE A 126 83.72 53.90 79.68
N GLY A 127 84.11 52.66 79.35
CA GLY A 127 84.13 52.19 77.97
C GLY A 127 82.97 51.31 77.55
N GLY A 128 82.37 50.55 78.47
CA GLY A 128 81.52 49.40 78.12
C GLY A 128 82.35 48.27 77.49
N ASN A 129 81.98 47.01 77.74
CA ASN A 129 82.55 45.84 77.04
C ASN A 129 81.50 45.26 76.08
N PRO A 130 81.90 44.79 74.87
CA PRO A 130 80.98 44.09 73.99
C PRO A 130 80.59 42.74 74.62
N MET A 131 79.29 42.47 74.70
CA MET A 131 78.74 41.20 75.19
C MET A 131 78.22 40.37 74.01
N SER A 132 78.71 39.14 73.87
CA SER A 132 78.22 38.19 72.86
C SER A 132 76.74 37.85 73.11
N CYS A 133 75.95 37.73 72.04
CA CYS A 133 74.60 37.19 72.12
C CYS A 133 74.58 35.72 72.50
N ASN A 134 75.60 34.98 72.07
CA ASN A 134 75.82 33.60 72.43
C ASN A 134 76.56 33.49 73.77
N VAL A 135 76.01 32.72 74.70
CA VAL A 135 76.65 32.43 75.98
C VAL A 135 77.55 31.20 75.86
N ASN A 136 78.69 31.19 76.55
CA ASN A 136 79.56 30.00 76.67
C ASN A 136 79.90 29.33 75.32
N ASN A 137 80.20 30.11 74.27
CA ASN A 137 80.45 29.63 72.90
C ASN A 137 79.27 28.86 72.25
N SER A 138 78.04 29.08 72.70
CA SER A 138 76.86 28.56 72.01
C SER A 138 76.76 29.13 70.59
N THR A 139 76.00 28.46 69.74
CA THR A 139 75.62 28.97 68.41
C THR A 139 74.12 29.27 68.38
N GLY A 140 73.65 29.90 67.31
CA GLY A 140 72.21 30.07 67.09
C GLY A 140 71.61 31.40 67.53
N LEU A 141 72.35 32.30 68.21
CA LEU A 141 71.94 33.70 68.41
C LEU A 141 72.86 34.68 67.65
N THR A 142 72.27 35.74 67.13
CA THR A 142 72.96 36.83 66.44
C THR A 142 72.25 38.16 66.69
N THR A 143 72.73 39.28 66.15
CA THR A 143 71.99 40.55 66.13
C THR A 143 71.56 40.90 64.70
N LYS A 144 70.48 41.66 64.53
CA LYS A 144 70.00 42.08 63.20
C LYS A 144 70.96 43.05 62.51
N SER A 145 71.65 43.88 63.29
CA SER A 145 72.55 44.93 62.80
C SER A 145 73.63 45.26 63.83
N GLN A 146 74.66 45.96 63.36
CA GLN A 146 75.69 46.58 64.20
C GLN A 146 75.05 47.62 65.16
N ARG A 147 75.78 48.00 66.22
CA ARG A 147 75.34 48.93 67.30
C ARG A 147 74.18 48.45 68.17
N SER A 148 73.99 47.14 68.29
CA SER A 148 73.02 46.58 69.24
C SER A 148 73.35 47.03 70.67
N THR A 149 72.33 47.46 71.42
CA THR A 149 72.51 48.18 72.70
C THR A 149 72.23 47.29 73.90
N ARG A 150 71.37 46.28 73.73
CA ARG A 150 70.89 45.43 74.82
C ARG A 150 70.71 43.99 74.37
N ARG A 151 70.69 43.06 75.32
CA ARG A 151 70.53 41.63 75.05
C ARG A 151 69.23 41.29 74.31
N ALA A 152 68.18 42.09 74.48
CA ALA A 152 66.92 41.93 73.74
C ALA A 152 67.06 42.16 72.21
N ASP A 153 68.20 42.70 71.77
CA ASP A 153 68.53 42.87 70.36
C ASP A 153 69.13 41.58 69.75
N CYS A 154 69.43 40.58 70.60
CA CYS A 154 69.81 39.24 70.16
C CYS A 154 68.58 38.46 69.65
N ILE A 155 68.70 37.88 68.46
CA ILE A 155 67.68 37.15 67.72
C ILE A 155 68.25 35.81 67.26
N ALA A 156 67.37 34.84 66.96
CA ALA A 156 67.82 33.51 66.57
C ALA A 156 68.31 33.49 65.10
N GLN A 157 69.37 32.71 64.85
CA GLN A 157 69.85 32.37 63.51
C GLN A 157 68.89 31.37 62.84
N ALA A 158 69.08 31.18 61.53
CA ALA A 158 68.31 30.23 60.74
C ALA A 158 68.41 28.80 61.32
N GLY A 159 67.28 28.10 61.46
CA GLY A 159 67.22 26.76 62.08
C GLY A 159 67.21 26.73 63.61
N TYR A 160 67.31 27.90 64.26
CA TYR A 160 67.28 28.03 65.72
C TYR A 160 66.11 28.90 66.18
N VAL A 161 65.67 28.70 67.42
CA VAL A 161 64.69 29.54 68.11
C VAL A 161 65.27 30.09 69.40
N LEU A 162 64.70 31.20 69.88
CA LEU A 162 65.11 31.82 71.12
C LEU A 162 64.90 30.83 72.29
N PRO A 163 65.84 30.79 73.24
CA PRO A 163 65.65 29.96 74.43
C PRO A 163 64.40 30.38 75.22
N ALA A 164 63.80 29.42 75.92
CA ALA A 164 62.74 29.69 76.88
C ALA A 164 63.18 30.71 77.94
N THR A 165 64.43 30.57 78.44
CA THR A 165 65.02 31.44 79.47
C THR A 165 66.03 32.41 78.86
N ALA A 166 65.85 33.72 79.10
CA ALA A 166 66.79 34.74 78.67
C ALA A 166 68.14 34.54 79.36
N GLY A 167 69.15 34.04 78.65
CA GLY A 167 70.29 33.50 79.37
C GLY A 167 71.03 32.41 78.62
N THR A 168 70.30 31.51 77.99
CA THR A 168 70.81 30.20 77.57
C THR A 168 71.09 30.14 76.07
N ALA A 169 71.63 29.01 75.61
CA ALA A 169 71.86 28.74 74.19
C ALA A 169 70.53 28.71 73.41
N ALA A 170 70.58 29.04 72.12
CA ALA A 170 69.42 28.89 71.24
C ALA A 170 69.04 27.40 71.11
N GLN A 171 67.76 27.11 70.90
CA GLN A 171 67.28 25.76 70.68
C GLN A 171 67.25 25.46 69.17
N GLU A 172 67.91 24.38 68.76
CA GLU A 172 67.88 23.91 67.37
C GLU A 172 66.56 23.21 67.07
N CYS A 173 66.01 23.45 65.87
CA CYS A 173 64.83 22.74 65.39
C CYS A 173 65.19 21.30 65.00
N THR A 174 64.34 20.34 65.34
CA THR A 174 64.53 18.91 65.01
C THR A 174 63.24 18.29 64.45
N GLY A 175 63.32 17.07 63.89
CA GLY A 175 62.14 16.32 63.43
C GLY A 175 61.47 16.91 62.18
N SER A 176 60.18 17.23 62.24
CA SER A 176 59.45 17.92 61.15
C SER A 176 59.14 19.36 61.55
N THR A 177 60.16 20.08 62.04
CA THR A 177 60.05 21.48 62.44
C THR A 177 61.16 22.34 61.83
N TYR A 178 60.87 23.62 61.60
CA TYR A 178 61.78 24.59 60.99
C TYR A 178 61.67 25.98 61.65
N ALA A 179 62.69 26.83 61.47
CA ALA A 179 62.66 28.22 61.92
C ALA A 179 63.43 29.14 60.94
N PRO A 180 62.78 30.17 60.36
CA PRO A 180 63.41 31.06 59.40
C PRO A 180 64.51 31.92 60.05
N ALA A 181 65.44 32.46 59.26
CA ALA A 181 66.51 33.33 59.78
C ALA A 181 65.97 34.59 60.48
N PHE A 182 66.74 35.10 61.45
CA PHE A 182 66.47 36.36 62.16
C PHE A 182 65.11 36.39 62.89
N ASN A 183 64.66 35.24 63.38
CA ASN A 183 63.38 35.10 64.04
C ASN A 183 63.46 35.41 65.55
N ARG A 184 62.31 35.68 66.15
CA ARG A 184 62.11 35.79 67.61
C ARG A 184 61.19 34.71 68.15
N LEU A 185 61.05 33.59 67.42
CA LEU A 185 60.23 32.47 67.83
C LEU A 185 60.85 31.84 69.07
N ARG A 186 59.99 31.30 69.95
CA ARG A 186 60.41 30.53 71.14
C ARG A 186 60.23 29.02 70.96
N SER A 187 59.57 28.62 69.88
CA SER A 187 59.35 27.23 69.48
C SER A 187 59.42 27.13 67.97
N CYS A 188 59.97 26.03 67.46
CA CYS A 188 60.05 25.79 66.03
C CYS A 188 58.66 25.63 65.42
N LEU A 189 58.49 26.06 64.18
CA LEU A 189 57.23 25.92 63.46
C LEU A 189 57.11 24.46 62.98
N PRO A 190 56.03 23.75 63.33
CA PRO A 190 55.80 22.41 62.80
C PRO A 190 55.46 22.48 61.32
N CYS A 191 55.80 21.43 60.59
CA CYS A 191 55.25 21.20 59.27
C CYS A 191 53.73 21.04 59.32
N GLN A 192 53.07 21.49 58.25
CA GLN A 192 51.63 21.31 58.10
C GLN A 192 51.27 19.82 58.09
N SER A 193 50.09 19.47 58.58
CA SER A 193 49.64 18.09 58.74
C SER A 193 49.90 17.23 57.49
N GLY A 194 50.58 16.10 57.69
CA GLY A 194 50.94 15.14 56.65
C GLY A 194 52.26 15.42 55.91
N LEU A 195 52.85 16.61 56.04
CA LEU A 195 54.20 16.89 55.54
C LEU A 195 55.24 16.44 56.58
N ALA A 196 56.35 15.89 56.11
CA ALA A 196 57.42 15.39 56.96
C ALA A 196 58.79 15.77 56.39
N ALA A 197 59.79 15.83 57.28
CA ALA A 197 61.18 15.93 56.86
C ALA A 197 61.65 14.59 56.28
N PRO A 198 62.43 14.61 55.18
CA PRO A 198 63.16 13.44 54.72
C PRO A 198 63.98 12.84 55.87
N LEU A 199 64.02 11.51 55.96
CA LEU A 199 64.70 10.80 57.06
C LEU A 199 66.21 11.08 57.11
N ASP A 200 66.79 11.49 56.00
CA ASP A 200 68.20 11.78 55.75
C ASP A 200 68.50 13.29 55.67
N TYR A 201 67.57 14.15 56.09
CA TYR A 201 67.77 15.60 55.99
C TYR A 201 68.89 16.11 56.93
N THR A 202 69.99 16.60 56.35
CA THR A 202 71.19 17.10 57.05
C THR A 202 71.38 18.63 56.97
N GLY A 203 70.48 19.35 56.29
CA GLY A 203 70.56 20.80 56.11
C GLY A 203 70.18 21.62 57.35
N THR A 204 70.48 22.92 57.31
CA THR A 204 69.93 23.88 58.28
C THR A 204 68.42 23.91 58.12
N ARG A 205 67.66 23.80 59.21
CA ARG A 205 66.19 23.73 59.18
C ARG A 205 65.56 25.11 59.09
N ASP A 206 66.02 25.90 58.13
CA ASP A 206 65.67 27.30 57.97
C ASP A 206 64.63 27.57 56.88
N ASP A 207 64.49 26.66 55.91
CA ASP A 207 63.50 26.73 54.85
C ASP A 207 62.35 25.74 55.05
N LYS A 208 61.11 26.26 55.04
CA LYS A 208 59.88 25.46 55.07
C LYS A 208 59.85 24.44 53.94
N LEU A 209 60.26 24.82 52.73
CA LEU A 209 60.13 23.97 51.54
C LEU A 209 61.16 22.83 51.53
N ALA A 210 62.33 23.06 52.13
CA ALA A 210 63.35 22.04 52.28
C ALA A 210 62.98 20.99 53.33
N VAL A 211 62.36 21.42 54.45
CA VAL A 211 62.03 20.55 55.59
C VAL A 211 60.64 19.91 55.47
N CYS A 212 59.64 20.60 54.94
CA CYS A 212 58.26 20.11 54.90
C CYS A 212 57.91 19.57 53.51
N GLN A 213 58.27 18.31 53.26
CA GLN A 213 58.05 17.63 51.98
C GLN A 213 56.90 16.60 52.09
N VAL A 214 56.33 16.25 50.95
CA VAL A 214 55.32 15.19 50.84
C VAL A 214 56.03 13.84 50.94
N PRO A 215 55.68 12.96 51.88
CA PRO A 215 56.34 11.66 52.03
C PRO A 215 55.93 10.67 50.93
N PRO A 216 56.71 9.58 50.73
CA PRO A 216 56.37 8.49 49.83
C PRO A 216 54.97 7.92 50.10
N GLY A 217 54.29 7.48 49.04
CA GLY A 217 52.92 6.97 49.10
C GLY A 217 51.84 8.05 49.27
N LYS A 218 52.19 9.34 49.31
CA LYS A 218 51.22 10.44 49.46
C LYS A 218 51.34 11.50 48.35
N PHE A 219 50.32 12.34 48.21
CA PHE A 219 50.32 13.51 47.31
C PHE A 219 49.69 14.74 47.98
N TRP A 220 49.97 15.92 47.44
CA TRP A 220 49.56 17.22 47.97
C TRP A 220 48.51 17.89 47.10
N GLU A 221 47.28 17.99 47.62
CA GLU A 221 46.16 18.61 46.92
C GLU A 221 45.43 19.57 47.86
N LEU A 222 45.15 20.79 47.41
CA LEU A 222 44.38 21.79 48.16
C LEU A 222 44.89 22.03 49.59
N ASN A 223 46.22 22.07 49.77
CA ASN A 223 46.89 22.21 51.07
C ASN A 223 46.68 21.04 52.06
N VAL A 224 46.32 19.86 51.56
CA VAL A 224 46.18 18.64 52.37
C VAL A 224 47.00 17.51 51.73
N VAL A 225 47.71 16.74 52.56
CA VAL A 225 48.37 15.52 52.12
C VAL A 225 47.37 14.36 52.16
N ARG A 226 47.24 13.63 51.05
CA ARG A 226 46.38 12.43 50.93
C ARG A 226 47.19 11.22 50.51
N ASP A 227 46.73 10.02 50.87
CA ASP A 227 47.34 8.77 50.42
C ASP A 227 47.05 8.53 48.94
N CYS A 228 48.02 7.97 48.21
CA CYS A 228 47.79 7.55 46.82
C CYS A 228 46.64 6.54 46.75
N PRO A 229 45.63 6.75 45.89
CA PRO A 229 44.57 5.76 45.67
C PRO A 229 45.13 4.48 45.03
N LYS A 230 44.35 3.39 45.08
CA LYS A 230 44.77 2.10 44.47
C LYS A 230 45.10 2.29 43.00
N GLY A 231 46.19 1.65 42.55
CA GLY A 231 46.69 1.77 41.19
C GLY A 231 47.62 2.96 40.96
N LEU A 232 47.85 3.79 41.98
CA LEU A 232 48.86 4.85 41.96
C LEU A 232 49.89 4.67 43.09
N TYR A 233 51.13 5.11 42.86
CA TYR A 233 52.24 5.01 43.83
C TYR A 233 53.14 6.26 43.83
N ARG A 234 54.00 6.40 44.84
CA ARG A 234 55.08 7.40 44.88
C ARG A 234 56.26 6.97 45.75
N GLU A 235 57.47 7.01 45.20
CA GLU A 235 58.69 6.53 45.86
C GLU A 235 59.47 7.54 46.70
N GLU A 236 59.43 8.81 46.31
CA GLU A 236 60.34 9.82 46.85
C GLU A 236 59.63 10.88 47.69
N TYR A 237 60.38 11.54 48.57
CA TYR A 237 59.97 12.79 49.19
C TYR A 237 59.96 13.89 48.13
N VAL A 238 58.86 14.63 48.04
CA VAL A 238 58.71 15.68 47.02
C VAL A 238 58.39 17.01 47.69
N ARG A 239 59.13 18.06 47.29
CA ARG A 239 58.84 19.42 47.74
C ARG A 239 57.46 19.88 47.26
N THR A 240 56.77 20.63 48.10
CA THR A 240 55.40 21.13 47.84
C THR A 240 55.33 22.16 46.70
N ASP A 241 56.46 22.73 46.29
CA ASP A 241 56.57 23.63 45.12
C ASP A 241 56.78 22.88 43.80
N ASN A 242 57.10 21.58 43.83
CA ASN A 242 57.23 20.77 42.63
C ASN A 242 55.86 20.30 42.16
N LYS A 243 55.56 20.48 40.87
CA LYS A 243 54.32 19.98 40.24
C LYS A 243 54.14 18.48 40.42
N THR A 244 55.21 17.71 40.54
CA THR A 244 55.10 16.26 40.78
C THR A 244 54.50 15.92 42.12
N SER A 245 54.45 16.85 43.09
CA SER A 245 53.85 16.63 44.42
C SER A 245 52.33 16.48 44.39
N ILE A 246 51.65 16.97 43.34
CA ILE A 246 50.19 17.05 43.29
C ILE A 246 49.50 15.77 42.81
N ALA A 247 50.24 14.81 42.24
CA ALA A 247 49.67 13.59 41.70
C ALA A 247 50.64 12.40 41.83
N CYS A 248 50.14 11.25 42.29
CA CYS A 248 50.90 10.01 42.32
C CYS A 248 51.13 9.46 40.89
N LEU A 249 52.14 8.60 40.73
CA LEU A 249 52.44 7.93 39.47
C LEU A 249 51.50 6.74 39.27
N SER A 250 51.05 6.50 38.04
CA SER A 250 50.21 5.34 37.72
C SER A 250 51.01 4.06 37.60
N CYS A 251 50.44 2.94 38.05
CA CYS A 251 50.94 1.61 37.72
C CYS A 251 50.95 1.38 36.20
N PRO A 252 51.80 0.48 35.69
CA PRO A 252 51.73 0.02 34.30
C PRO A 252 50.33 -0.48 33.94
N GLU A 253 49.97 -0.37 32.66
CA GLU A 253 48.66 -0.83 32.16
C GLU A 253 48.40 -2.30 32.56
N GLY A 254 47.17 -2.60 32.95
CA GLY A 254 46.77 -3.92 33.44
C GLY A 254 47.12 -4.21 34.91
N TRP A 255 47.88 -3.36 35.61
CA TRP A 255 48.29 -3.57 37.00
C TRP A 255 47.71 -2.55 37.97
N THR A 256 47.48 -2.96 39.22
CA THR A 256 47.04 -2.12 40.33
C THR A 256 47.76 -2.47 41.63
N THR A 257 47.60 -1.62 42.64
CA THR A 257 48.18 -1.83 43.97
C THR A 257 47.16 -2.49 44.90
N GLN A 258 47.63 -3.36 45.80
CA GLN A 258 46.76 -4.03 46.76
C GLN A 258 46.15 -3.04 47.78
N ASN A 259 46.95 -2.09 48.25
CA ASN A 259 46.64 -1.14 49.31
C ASN A 259 46.71 0.32 48.82
N ILE A 260 45.99 1.23 49.49
CA ILE A 260 46.19 2.68 49.31
C ILE A 260 47.52 3.13 49.95
N GLY A 261 48.05 4.28 49.54
CA GLY A 261 49.25 4.86 50.13
C GLY A 261 50.55 4.20 49.69
N THR A 262 50.58 3.60 48.50
CA THR A 262 51.67 2.74 48.05
C THR A 262 52.98 3.51 47.79
N PRO A 263 54.08 3.20 48.51
CA PRO A 263 55.33 3.95 48.39
C PRO A 263 56.30 3.43 47.31
N ARG A 264 55.97 2.37 46.55
CA ARG A 264 56.90 1.76 45.58
C ARG A 264 56.18 1.22 44.35
N LYS A 265 56.84 1.25 43.19
CA LYS A 265 56.35 0.67 41.93
C LYS A 265 56.19 -0.84 42.02
N SER A 266 57.06 -1.53 42.77
CA SER A 266 57.01 -2.99 42.92
C SER A 266 55.76 -3.51 43.63
N LEU A 267 54.99 -2.63 44.25
CA LEU A 267 53.71 -2.95 44.86
C LEU A 267 52.52 -2.80 43.88
N CYS A 268 52.77 -2.48 42.61
CA CYS A 268 51.81 -2.63 41.50
C CYS A 268 51.73 -4.10 41.08
N ASN A 269 51.35 -4.98 42.00
CA ASN A 269 51.51 -6.43 41.88
C ASN A 269 50.17 -7.20 41.78
N VAL A 270 49.06 -6.49 41.64
CA VAL A 270 47.73 -7.09 41.43
C VAL A 270 47.30 -6.84 39.98
N LEU A 271 47.02 -7.91 39.25
CA LEU A 271 46.51 -7.82 37.87
C LEU A 271 45.04 -7.39 37.88
N LEU A 272 44.66 -6.45 37.02
CA LEU A 272 43.28 -6.01 36.85
C LEU A 272 42.45 -7.09 36.14
N PRO A 273 41.16 -7.26 36.50
CA PRO A 273 40.25 -8.11 35.74
C PRO A 273 40.22 -7.74 34.25
N GLY A 274 40.08 -8.74 33.37
CA GLY A 274 40.06 -8.60 31.92
C GLY A 274 41.43 -8.51 31.24
N TYR A 275 42.53 -8.55 32.00
CA TYR A 275 43.89 -8.57 31.48
C TYR A 275 44.57 -9.92 31.72
N GLN A 276 45.47 -10.31 30.82
CA GLN A 276 46.47 -11.36 31.02
C GLN A 276 47.87 -10.81 30.81
N VAL A 277 48.87 -11.50 31.38
CA VAL A 277 50.27 -11.20 31.08
C VAL A 277 50.63 -11.76 29.71
N THR A 278 51.30 -10.98 28.87
CA THR A 278 51.72 -11.43 27.53
C THR A 278 52.63 -12.66 27.65
N GLY A 279 52.24 -13.78 27.03
CA GLY A 279 52.96 -15.06 27.13
C GLY A 279 52.68 -15.86 28.42
N ALA A 280 51.58 -15.58 29.13
CA ALA A 280 51.13 -16.40 30.24
C ALA A 280 50.68 -17.79 29.74
N ASP A 281 51.29 -18.85 30.26
CA ASP A 281 50.91 -20.23 29.91
C ASP A 281 49.77 -20.75 30.80
N ASN A 282 49.71 -20.28 32.05
CA ASN A 282 48.78 -20.71 33.09
C ASN A 282 48.67 -19.65 34.20
N ALA A 283 47.85 -19.92 35.22
CA ALA A 283 47.62 -19.03 36.37
C ALA A 283 48.88 -18.56 37.12
N THR A 284 50.00 -19.29 37.01
CA THR A 284 51.21 -19.10 37.86
C THR A 284 52.50 -18.85 37.09
N SER A 285 52.51 -18.95 35.75
CA SER A 285 53.73 -18.87 34.95
C SER A 285 53.57 -18.07 33.66
N VAL A 286 54.64 -17.37 33.29
CA VAL A 286 54.78 -16.63 32.03
C VAL A 286 56.01 -17.18 31.31
N ASN A 287 55.85 -17.68 30.08
CA ASN A 287 56.89 -18.38 29.32
C ASN A 287 57.62 -19.48 30.14
N GLY A 288 56.86 -20.27 30.90
CA GLY A 288 57.39 -21.34 31.76
C GLY A 288 58.10 -20.88 33.05
N LEU A 289 58.14 -19.57 33.35
CA LEU A 289 58.78 -19.04 34.56
C LEU A 289 57.73 -18.58 35.59
N PRO A 290 57.90 -18.90 36.88
CA PRO A 290 56.98 -18.45 37.94
C PRO A 290 57.12 -16.94 38.18
N VAL A 291 55.98 -16.23 38.21
CA VAL A 291 55.95 -14.79 38.51
C VAL A 291 55.78 -14.60 40.01
N ASN A 292 56.83 -14.10 40.69
CA ASN A 292 56.76 -13.79 42.12
C ASN A 292 56.32 -12.34 42.36
N THR A 293 55.04 -12.13 42.62
CA THR A 293 54.45 -10.81 42.92
C THR A 293 54.77 -10.26 44.31
N THR A 294 55.54 -10.99 45.12
CA THR A 294 55.97 -10.55 46.46
C THR A 294 57.46 -10.15 46.51
N ALA A 295 58.16 -10.22 45.38
CA ALA A 295 59.56 -9.79 45.29
C ALA A 295 59.72 -8.27 45.51
N GLU A 296 60.74 -7.86 46.28
CA GLU A 296 60.97 -6.44 46.59
C GLU A 296 61.29 -5.60 45.34
N ASP A 297 61.85 -6.23 44.31
CA ASP A 297 62.24 -5.70 43.00
C ASP A 297 61.24 -6.03 41.88
N PHE A 298 60.01 -6.44 42.21
CA PHE A 298 59.00 -6.79 41.22
C PHE A 298 58.81 -5.66 40.19
N ASN A 299 59.04 -5.98 38.91
CA ASN A 299 58.73 -5.08 37.80
C ASN A 299 57.56 -5.68 37.00
N PRO A 300 56.40 -5.02 36.94
CA PRO A 300 55.22 -5.59 36.31
C PRO A 300 55.47 -5.87 34.81
N PRO A 301 55.32 -7.12 34.34
CA PRO A 301 55.46 -7.46 32.92
C PRO A 301 54.31 -6.87 32.10
N ALA A 302 54.49 -6.81 30.77
CA ALA A 302 53.47 -6.31 29.85
C ALA A 302 52.21 -7.18 29.87
N THR A 303 51.05 -6.54 29.75
CA THR A 303 49.74 -7.19 29.75
C THR A 303 49.00 -6.93 28.45
N GLU A 304 48.07 -7.81 28.12
CA GLU A 304 47.13 -7.65 27.01
C GLU A 304 45.70 -7.97 27.47
N PHE A 305 44.70 -7.50 26.70
CA PHE A 305 43.29 -7.83 26.98
C PHE A 305 43.01 -9.31 26.72
N CYS A 306 42.15 -9.91 27.54
CA CYS A 306 41.64 -11.24 27.25
C CYS A 306 41.00 -11.29 25.86
N PRO A 307 41.39 -12.23 24.98
CA PRO A 307 40.79 -12.37 23.67
C PRO A 307 39.33 -12.82 23.76
N VAL A 308 38.56 -12.61 22.69
CA VAL A 308 37.18 -13.10 22.58
C VAL A 308 37.10 -14.60 22.89
N GLY A 309 36.16 -14.98 23.76
CA GLY A 309 35.99 -16.35 24.25
C GLY A 309 36.75 -16.69 25.54
N PHE A 310 37.44 -15.70 26.11
CA PHE A 310 38.15 -15.82 27.38
C PHE A 310 37.78 -14.66 28.32
N TYR A 311 37.85 -14.91 29.64
CA TYR A 311 37.62 -13.92 30.68
C TYR A 311 38.67 -14.02 31.80
N ALA A 312 38.87 -12.93 32.55
CA ALA A 312 39.71 -12.95 33.74
C ALA A 312 39.04 -12.13 34.86
N ASP A 313 38.67 -12.79 35.95
CA ASP A 313 37.99 -12.18 37.10
C ASP A 313 38.94 -11.65 38.18
N GLY A 314 40.25 -11.68 37.91
CA GLY A 314 41.30 -11.31 38.85
C GLY A 314 41.59 -12.36 39.92
N THR A 315 40.92 -13.52 39.89
CA THR A 315 41.16 -14.65 40.81
C THR A 315 41.89 -15.82 40.14
N ALA A 316 41.78 -15.95 38.81
CA ALA A 316 42.30 -17.09 38.04
C ALA A 316 43.79 -17.01 37.64
N GLY A 317 44.58 -16.11 38.25
CA GLY A 317 46.02 -15.96 37.99
C GLY A 317 46.35 -15.04 36.81
N PHE A 318 47.48 -15.29 36.14
CA PHE A 318 48.04 -14.40 35.10
C PHE A 318 47.55 -14.67 33.66
N ALA A 319 46.77 -15.72 33.43
CA ALA A 319 46.23 -16.12 32.13
C ALA A 319 44.70 -16.00 32.10
N CYS A 320 44.12 -15.69 30.95
CA CYS A 320 42.67 -15.67 30.81
C CYS A 320 42.09 -17.10 30.80
N VAL A 321 40.91 -17.26 31.40
CA VAL A 321 40.19 -18.54 31.47
C VAL A 321 39.24 -18.63 30.27
N ARG A 322 39.21 -19.78 29.61
CA ARG A 322 38.28 -20.03 28.51
C ARG A 322 36.84 -20.03 29.04
N CYS A 323 35.94 -19.41 28.31
CA CYS A 323 34.52 -19.45 28.64
C CYS A 323 34.00 -20.91 28.71
N PRO A 324 33.14 -21.23 29.70
CA PRO A 324 32.52 -22.55 29.81
C PRO A 324 31.76 -22.93 28.54
N TYR A 325 31.63 -24.23 28.25
CA TYR A 325 30.85 -24.76 27.11
C TYR A 325 31.32 -24.27 25.73
N GLN A 326 32.54 -23.70 25.64
CA GLN A 326 33.01 -22.99 24.45
C GLN A 326 32.14 -21.78 24.06
N ALA A 327 31.42 -21.21 25.03
CA ALA A 327 30.76 -19.93 24.87
C ALA A 327 31.78 -18.83 24.50
N THR A 328 31.29 -17.70 24.02
CA THR A 328 32.13 -16.62 23.55
C THR A 328 31.85 -15.33 24.31
N THR A 329 32.68 -14.31 24.14
CA THR A 329 32.46 -12.98 24.73
C THR A 329 32.23 -11.96 23.63
N LEU A 330 31.40 -10.95 23.89
CA LEU A 330 31.09 -9.93 22.87
C LEU A 330 32.27 -8.99 22.57
N LYS A 331 33.24 -8.90 23.49
CA LYS A 331 34.37 -7.98 23.42
C LYS A 331 35.61 -8.55 24.10
N ASN A 332 36.77 -8.05 23.69
CA ASN A 332 38.02 -8.26 24.39
C ASN A 332 37.95 -7.69 25.82
N GLY A 333 38.72 -8.28 26.72
CA GLY A 333 38.86 -7.81 28.10
C GLY A 333 37.66 -8.14 29.00
N SER A 334 37.02 -9.29 28.77
CA SER A 334 35.91 -9.74 29.60
C SER A 334 36.37 -10.04 31.03
N THR A 335 35.61 -9.55 32.00
CA THR A 335 36.04 -9.50 33.41
C THR A 335 35.34 -10.54 34.28
N THR A 336 34.29 -11.18 33.77
CA THR A 336 33.51 -12.14 34.55
C THR A 336 33.09 -13.33 33.69
N VAL A 337 32.80 -14.47 34.34
CA VAL A 337 32.22 -15.64 33.66
C VAL A 337 30.83 -15.36 33.07
N ASP A 338 30.12 -14.37 33.61
CA ASP A 338 28.80 -13.98 33.12
C ASP A 338 28.87 -13.19 31.79
N ASP A 339 30.05 -12.69 31.42
CA ASP A 339 30.31 -12.12 30.08
C ASP A 339 30.33 -13.21 28.98
N CYS A 340 30.38 -14.49 29.36
CA CYS A 340 30.30 -15.62 28.44
C CYS A 340 28.86 -15.81 27.94
N VAL A 341 28.66 -15.50 26.67
CA VAL A 341 27.38 -15.56 25.97
C VAL A 341 27.44 -16.54 24.80
N VAL A 342 26.26 -17.01 24.40
CA VAL A 342 26.08 -17.92 23.26
C VAL A 342 25.49 -17.13 22.10
N PRO A 343 26.04 -17.22 20.88
CA PRO A 343 25.51 -16.54 19.70
C PRO A 343 24.10 -17.01 19.33
N PRO A 344 23.30 -16.18 18.64
CA PRO A 344 22.02 -16.58 18.06
C PRO A 344 22.12 -17.86 17.24
N GLY A 345 21.10 -18.73 17.30
CA GLY A 345 21.03 -19.99 16.56
C GLY A 345 21.78 -21.17 17.18
N TYR A 346 22.46 -20.98 18.31
CA TYR A 346 23.16 -22.05 19.04
C TYR A 346 22.44 -22.43 20.35
N PHE A 347 22.98 -23.35 21.13
CA PHE A 347 22.68 -23.55 22.55
C PHE A 347 23.91 -24.20 23.21
N ALA A 348 24.04 -24.11 24.54
CA ALA A 348 25.12 -24.77 25.26
C ALA A 348 24.66 -26.18 25.64
N LYS A 349 25.32 -27.21 25.12
CA LYS A 349 25.01 -28.60 25.45
C LYS A 349 25.92 -29.09 26.55
N ASP A 350 25.32 -29.57 27.64
CA ASP A 350 26.06 -30.15 28.74
C ASP A 350 26.57 -31.55 28.36
N THR A 351 27.88 -31.74 28.45
CA THR A 351 28.54 -33.03 28.20
C THR A 351 29.50 -33.35 29.34
N ALA A 352 29.83 -34.62 29.54
CA ALA A 352 30.72 -35.08 30.60
C ALA A 352 32.14 -34.46 30.57
N THR A 353 32.51 -33.76 29.50
CA THR A 353 33.82 -33.12 29.28
C THR A 353 33.78 -31.58 29.32
N GLY A 354 32.73 -30.98 29.90
CA GLY A 354 32.62 -29.52 30.04
C GLY A 354 31.79 -28.84 28.94
N GLY A 355 31.10 -29.64 28.12
CA GLY A 355 30.07 -29.22 27.18
C GLY A 355 30.55 -28.46 25.93
N VAL A 356 29.68 -28.36 24.94
CA VAL A 356 29.95 -27.76 23.61
C VAL A 356 28.80 -26.87 23.16
N LEU A 357 29.08 -25.90 22.30
CA LEU A 357 28.04 -25.19 21.57
C LEU A 357 27.57 -26.03 20.38
N GLU A 358 26.26 -26.25 20.26
CA GLU A 358 25.63 -26.88 19.10
C GLU A 358 24.60 -25.92 18.49
N GLN A 359 24.39 -25.98 17.16
CA GLN A 359 23.33 -25.23 16.50
C GLN A 359 21.96 -25.83 16.85
N CYS A 360 20.92 -24.99 16.90
CA CYS A 360 19.56 -25.46 17.08
C CYS A 360 19.18 -26.50 16.01
N PRO A 361 18.41 -27.54 16.36
CA PRO A 361 18.01 -28.57 15.40
C PRO A 361 17.26 -28.01 14.20
N THR A 362 17.83 -28.21 13.01
CA THR A 362 17.19 -27.87 11.74
C THR A 362 16.57 -29.10 11.08
N THR A 363 15.60 -28.89 10.19
CA THR A 363 14.94 -30.01 9.50
C THR A 363 15.94 -30.73 8.59
N PRO A 364 16.13 -32.05 8.72
CA PRO A 364 16.99 -32.81 7.82
C PRO A 364 16.52 -32.72 6.36
N ALA A 365 17.47 -32.79 5.42
CA ALA A 365 17.14 -32.86 4.00
C ALA A 365 16.18 -34.04 3.73
N ASN A 366 15.15 -33.80 2.91
CA ASN A 366 14.08 -34.76 2.59
C ASN A 366 13.20 -35.21 3.77
N SER A 367 13.22 -34.47 4.89
CA SER A 367 12.33 -34.68 6.03
C SER A 367 11.27 -33.57 6.13
N GLU A 368 10.28 -33.79 6.99
CA GLU A 368 9.24 -32.81 7.35
C GLU A 368 9.08 -32.67 8.87
N VAL A 369 10.17 -32.96 9.59
CA VAL A 369 10.25 -32.76 11.04
C VAL A 369 10.31 -31.27 11.35
N ASP A 370 9.64 -30.89 12.43
CA ASP A 370 9.56 -29.50 12.89
C ASP A 370 10.95 -28.90 13.14
N GLY A 371 11.10 -27.65 12.73
CA GLY A 371 12.33 -26.90 12.85
C GLY A 371 12.39 -26.02 14.11
N TYR A 372 13.60 -25.60 14.49
CA TYR A 372 13.85 -24.74 15.64
C TYR A 372 14.79 -23.59 15.28
N TYR A 373 14.65 -22.47 15.97
CA TYR A 373 15.54 -21.31 15.85
C TYR A 373 15.76 -20.67 17.22
N ARG A 374 16.78 -19.81 17.37
CA ARG A 374 16.99 -19.07 18.63
C ARG A 374 17.50 -17.65 18.42
N PRO A 375 16.69 -16.62 18.73
CA PRO A 375 17.09 -15.23 18.58
C PRO A 375 17.95 -14.75 19.74
N GLY A 376 18.85 -13.83 19.41
CA GLY A 376 19.59 -13.03 20.37
C GLY A 376 20.74 -13.75 21.08
N TRP A 377 21.63 -12.91 21.60
CA TRP A 377 22.72 -13.29 22.48
C TRP A 377 22.19 -13.54 23.89
N LYS A 378 22.56 -14.68 24.46
CA LYS A 378 22.10 -15.11 25.78
C LYS A 378 23.25 -15.66 26.61
N SER A 379 23.18 -15.52 27.94
CA SER A 379 24.16 -16.15 28.84
C SER A 379 24.14 -17.66 28.64
N TYR A 380 25.31 -18.31 28.66
CA TYR A 380 25.40 -19.77 28.52
C TYR A 380 24.54 -20.53 29.55
N LYS A 381 24.32 -19.96 30.74
CA LYS A 381 23.47 -20.54 31.79
C LYS A 381 21.98 -20.59 31.40
N GLU A 382 21.50 -19.58 30.66
CA GLU A 382 20.10 -19.50 30.23
C GLU A 382 19.77 -20.53 29.14
N VAL A 383 20.75 -20.84 28.30
CA VAL A 383 20.60 -21.72 27.13
C VAL A 383 21.36 -23.05 27.30
N LEU A 384 21.58 -23.45 28.55
CA LEU A 384 22.19 -24.74 28.89
C LEU A 384 21.15 -25.86 28.77
N SER A 385 21.37 -26.81 27.87
CA SER A 385 20.52 -27.97 27.63
C SER A 385 21.27 -29.27 27.94
N THR A 386 20.55 -30.25 28.47
CA THR A 386 21.01 -31.65 28.59
C THR A 386 20.53 -32.54 27.44
N SER A 387 19.82 -31.95 26.46
CA SER A 387 19.19 -32.64 25.33
C SER A 387 19.80 -32.20 23.98
N ASP A 388 19.06 -32.36 22.89
CA ASP A 388 19.40 -31.90 21.55
C ASP A 388 19.11 -30.41 21.31
N GLY A 389 18.71 -29.68 22.35
CA GLY A 389 18.45 -28.24 22.30
C GLY A 389 17.00 -27.87 22.03
N THR A 390 16.10 -28.85 21.84
CA THR A 390 14.66 -28.61 21.63
C THR A 390 13.97 -27.91 22.81
N ASP A 391 14.53 -28.00 24.02
CA ASP A 391 14.06 -27.32 25.23
C ASP A 391 14.52 -25.86 25.36
N LYS A 392 15.56 -25.46 24.61
CA LYS A 392 16.14 -24.10 24.65
C LYS A 392 15.96 -23.31 23.37
N CYS A 393 15.80 -23.99 22.25
CA CYS A 393 15.47 -23.36 20.97
C CYS A 393 13.95 -23.21 20.85
N ILE A 394 13.53 -22.16 20.13
CA ILE A 394 12.12 -21.85 19.90
C ILE A 394 11.65 -22.71 18.71
N PRO A 395 10.57 -23.52 18.85
CA PRO A 395 10.02 -24.25 17.73
C PRO A 395 9.42 -23.28 16.71
N CYS A 396 9.64 -23.55 15.42
CA CYS A 396 8.99 -22.82 14.33
C CYS A 396 7.46 -22.99 14.34
N GLY A 397 6.98 -24.11 14.89
CA GLY A 397 5.57 -24.47 14.98
C GLY A 397 5.27 -25.81 14.33
N ALA A 398 4.08 -26.35 14.59
CA ALA A 398 3.73 -27.70 14.15
C ALA A 398 3.66 -27.80 12.62
N GLY A 399 4.45 -28.69 12.04
CA GLY A 399 4.58 -28.89 10.59
C GLY A 399 5.38 -27.81 9.87
N ILE A 400 6.07 -26.91 10.59
CA ILE A 400 6.90 -25.84 10.01
C ILE A 400 8.36 -26.24 10.14
N MET A 401 9.06 -26.23 9.01
CA MET A 401 10.45 -26.70 8.91
C MET A 401 11.41 -25.55 9.19
N SER A 402 12.70 -25.86 9.38
CA SER A 402 13.74 -24.82 9.48
C SER A 402 15.03 -25.21 8.78
N THR A 403 15.78 -24.18 8.34
CA THR A 403 17.12 -24.32 7.78
C THR A 403 17.95 -23.07 8.14
N PRO A 404 19.28 -23.17 8.30
CA PRO A 404 20.11 -22.01 8.64
C PRO A 404 20.07 -20.96 7.51
N MET A 405 19.65 -19.73 7.83
CA MET A 405 19.50 -18.65 6.84
C MET A 405 20.20 -17.36 7.24
N ASP A 406 20.23 -17.08 8.53
CA ASP A 406 20.88 -15.90 9.07
C ASP A 406 22.40 -16.08 9.07
N ALA A 407 23.14 -14.97 8.96
CA ALA A 407 24.60 -15.02 9.07
C ALA A 407 25.00 -15.55 10.46
N ASP A 408 25.97 -16.46 10.50
CA ASP A 408 26.47 -16.98 11.75
C ASP A 408 27.31 -15.92 12.48
N GLU A 409 26.84 -15.47 13.64
CA GLU A 409 27.51 -14.46 14.45
C GLU A 409 28.56 -15.08 15.41
N MET A 410 28.80 -16.39 15.35
CA MET A 410 29.82 -17.05 16.16
C MET A 410 31.24 -16.57 15.78
N PRO A 411 32.04 -16.06 16.72
CA PRO A 411 33.39 -15.58 16.41
C PRO A 411 34.28 -16.71 15.87
N GLY A 412 34.98 -16.44 14.76
CA GLY A 412 35.92 -17.38 14.13
C GLY A 412 35.32 -18.33 13.08
N VAL A 413 34.01 -18.25 12.81
CA VAL A 413 33.37 -18.96 11.69
C VAL A 413 33.62 -18.24 10.36
N ALA A 414 33.46 -18.97 9.24
CA ALA A 414 33.57 -18.39 7.91
C ALA A 414 32.46 -17.36 7.65
N ALA A 415 32.73 -16.33 6.85
CA ALA A 415 31.80 -15.22 6.62
C ALA A 415 30.49 -15.64 5.90
N ASP A 416 30.49 -16.80 5.24
CA ASP A 416 29.34 -17.40 4.57
C ASP A 416 28.60 -18.45 5.42
N ALA A 417 29.10 -18.76 6.63
CA ALA A 417 28.43 -19.67 7.55
C ALA A 417 27.05 -19.13 7.95
N LYS A 418 26.09 -20.05 8.10
CA LYS A 418 24.69 -19.76 8.41
C LYS A 418 24.26 -20.43 9.69
N ALA A 419 23.37 -19.78 10.43
CA ALA A 419 22.78 -20.28 11.66
C ALA A 419 21.24 -20.06 11.67
N PRO A 420 20.47 -20.89 12.41
CA PRO A 420 19.04 -20.67 12.62
C PRO A 420 18.80 -19.61 13.71
N ALA A 421 19.24 -18.38 13.46
CA ALA A 421 19.25 -17.30 14.45
C ALA A 421 17.87 -16.64 14.62
N SER A 422 16.98 -16.70 13.64
CA SER A 422 15.71 -16.00 13.69
C SER A 422 14.57 -16.81 13.09
N SER A 423 13.35 -16.29 13.24
CA SER A 423 12.17 -16.87 12.60
C SER A 423 12.26 -16.92 11.07
N ALA A 424 13.20 -16.18 10.45
CA ALA A 424 13.47 -16.25 9.01
C ALA A 424 14.01 -17.61 8.57
N SER A 425 14.61 -18.37 9.48
CA SER A 425 15.04 -19.74 9.22
C SER A 425 13.89 -20.74 9.12
N CYS A 426 12.70 -20.39 9.62
CA CYS A 426 11.51 -21.23 9.51
C CYS A 426 10.91 -21.14 8.10
N TYR A 427 10.39 -22.24 7.56
CA TYR A 427 9.77 -22.24 6.23
C TYR A 427 8.69 -23.31 6.03
N ILE A 428 7.86 -23.07 5.01
CA ILE A 428 6.91 -24.05 4.46
C ILE A 428 7.21 -24.33 2.98
N LYS A 429 6.83 -25.51 2.48
CA LYS A 429 6.99 -25.90 1.06
C LYS A 429 5.92 -25.25 0.18
N ALA A 430 6.15 -25.25 -1.13
CA ALA A 430 5.14 -24.88 -2.11
C ALA A 430 3.86 -25.73 -1.95
N GLY A 431 2.69 -25.09 -2.08
CA GLY A 431 1.38 -25.74 -1.94
C GLY A 431 0.91 -25.92 -0.49
N TRP A 432 1.65 -25.37 0.47
CA TRP A 432 1.29 -25.36 1.89
C TRP A 432 0.81 -23.97 2.31
N GLY A 433 0.10 -23.91 3.43
CA GLY A 433 -0.25 -22.67 4.12
C GLY A 433 0.33 -22.64 5.54
N ILE A 434 0.33 -21.47 6.16
CA ILE A 434 0.72 -21.27 7.55
C ILE A 434 -0.33 -20.36 8.20
N THR A 435 -0.85 -20.79 9.34
CA THR A 435 -1.86 -20.08 10.13
C THR A 435 -1.46 -20.10 11.61
N PHE A 436 -2.11 -19.29 12.43
CA PHE A 436 -2.02 -19.45 13.88
C PHE A 436 -2.63 -20.79 14.32
N ASP A 437 -2.05 -21.40 15.34
CA ASP A 437 -2.65 -22.58 15.97
C ASP A 437 -3.96 -22.17 16.66
N PRO A 438 -5.11 -22.81 16.34
CA PRO A 438 -6.39 -22.47 16.97
C PRO A 438 -6.41 -22.64 18.49
N SER A 439 -5.50 -23.47 19.04
CA SER A 439 -5.35 -23.69 20.48
C SER A 439 -4.44 -22.66 21.16
N ASP A 440 -3.55 -21.99 20.42
CA ASP A 440 -2.58 -21.02 20.93
C ASP A 440 -2.17 -20.03 19.83
N PHE A 441 -2.76 -18.83 19.84
CA PHE A 441 -2.49 -17.78 18.85
C PHE A 441 -1.06 -17.21 18.90
N THR A 442 -0.23 -17.63 19.85
CA THR A 442 1.20 -17.28 19.88
C THR A 442 2.07 -18.22 19.03
N LYS A 443 1.50 -19.35 18.58
CA LYS A 443 2.18 -20.37 17.78
C LYS A 443 1.64 -20.41 16.35
N PHE A 444 2.51 -20.73 15.43
CA PHE A 444 2.14 -21.01 14.04
C PHE A 444 2.00 -22.52 13.82
N LYS A 445 1.17 -22.88 12.85
CA LYS A 445 0.94 -24.24 12.39
C LYS A 445 0.82 -24.25 10.87
N ALA A 446 1.49 -25.21 10.24
CA ALA A 446 1.36 -25.44 8.81
C ALA A 446 0.05 -26.18 8.48
N ILE A 447 -0.57 -25.79 7.37
CA ILE A 447 -1.63 -26.55 6.70
C ILE A 447 -0.95 -27.31 5.56
N LYS A 448 -0.72 -28.61 5.76
CA LYS A 448 0.03 -29.46 4.83
C LYS A 448 -0.72 -30.72 4.38
N PRO A 449 -0.87 -30.96 3.07
CA PRO A 449 -0.94 -29.94 2.02
C PRO A 449 -2.18 -29.04 2.17
N CYS A 450 -2.26 -27.93 1.43
CA CYS A 450 -3.51 -27.19 1.33
C CYS A 450 -4.65 -28.08 0.79
N PRO A 451 -5.85 -28.04 1.41
CA PRO A 451 -6.98 -28.87 1.00
C PRO A 451 -7.50 -28.47 -0.39
N ALA A 452 -8.32 -29.34 -1.00
CA ALA A 452 -8.99 -29.04 -2.26
C ALA A 452 -9.81 -27.73 -2.19
N ASN A 453 -9.97 -27.05 -3.34
CA ASN A 453 -10.57 -25.71 -3.47
C ASN A 453 -9.77 -24.58 -2.82
N THR A 454 -8.55 -24.86 -2.37
CA THR A 454 -7.61 -23.85 -1.89
C THR A 454 -6.25 -24.00 -2.57
N TYR A 455 -5.43 -22.97 -2.51
CA TYR A 455 -4.05 -23.00 -2.96
C TYR A 455 -3.13 -22.39 -1.90
N GLY A 456 -1.94 -22.96 -1.77
CA GLY A 456 -0.91 -22.52 -0.85
C GLY A 456 0.03 -21.49 -1.46
N VAL A 457 1.22 -21.37 -0.87
CA VAL A 457 2.29 -20.53 -1.41
C VAL A 457 2.91 -21.14 -2.67
N ALA A 458 3.33 -20.28 -3.60
CA ALA A 458 3.86 -20.71 -4.91
C ALA A 458 5.25 -21.35 -4.83
N ASN A 459 6.08 -20.87 -3.90
CA ASN A 459 7.45 -21.31 -3.67
C ASN A 459 7.67 -21.56 -2.17
N THR A 460 8.78 -22.20 -1.83
CA THR A 460 9.26 -22.27 -0.45
C THR A 460 9.28 -20.87 0.15
N THR A 461 8.51 -20.66 1.21
CA THR A 461 8.35 -19.35 1.83
C THR A 461 8.99 -19.38 3.21
N TYR A 462 9.95 -18.48 3.40
CA TYR A 462 10.71 -18.32 4.64
C TYR A 462 10.05 -17.27 5.56
N GLY A 463 10.23 -17.44 6.86
CA GLY A 463 9.64 -16.60 7.89
C GLY A 463 8.34 -17.15 8.48
N LEU A 464 8.09 -16.83 9.74
CA LEU A 464 6.81 -17.06 10.41
C LEU A 464 5.82 -15.94 10.09
N ILE A 465 5.36 -15.89 8.85
CA ILE A 465 4.35 -14.95 8.37
C ILE A 465 3.02 -15.66 8.19
N ASN A 466 1.90 -15.02 8.57
CA ASN A 466 0.57 -15.60 8.35
C ASN A 466 0.26 -15.63 6.85
N ALA A 467 0.24 -16.82 6.26
CA ALA A 467 -0.02 -17.06 4.84
C ALA A 467 -0.92 -18.31 4.72
N PRO A 468 -2.20 -18.20 5.09
CA PRO A 468 -3.12 -19.33 5.08
C PRO A 468 -3.38 -19.79 3.64
N CYS A 469 -3.85 -21.03 3.49
CA CYS A 469 -4.34 -21.52 2.19
C CYS A 469 -5.46 -20.59 1.69
N LYS A 470 -5.28 -20.04 0.50
CA LYS A 470 -6.22 -19.10 -0.11
C LYS A 470 -7.30 -19.90 -0.83
N ALA A 471 -8.56 -19.61 -0.54
CA ALA A 471 -9.67 -20.21 -1.27
C ALA A 471 -9.65 -19.75 -2.73
N CYS A 472 -10.01 -20.64 -3.65
CA CYS A 472 -10.37 -20.22 -4.99
C CYS A 472 -11.61 -19.31 -4.94
N THR A 473 -11.73 -18.38 -5.89
CA THR A 473 -12.91 -17.52 -6.01
C THR A 473 -14.18 -18.36 -6.23
N LYS A 474 -15.34 -17.76 -5.98
CA LYS A 474 -16.66 -18.42 -5.99
C LYS A 474 -16.80 -19.47 -7.11
N ASN A 475 -17.20 -20.69 -6.74
CA ASN A 475 -17.43 -21.88 -7.59
C ASN A 475 -16.25 -22.33 -8.47
N LEU A 476 -15.03 -21.83 -8.26
CA LEU A 476 -13.84 -22.47 -8.81
C LEU A 476 -13.40 -23.62 -7.90
N TYR A 477 -12.72 -24.59 -8.49
CA TYR A 477 -12.14 -25.72 -7.77
C TYR A 477 -10.64 -25.81 -8.04
N SER A 478 -9.91 -26.44 -7.13
CA SER A 478 -8.49 -26.74 -7.29
C SER A 478 -8.17 -28.10 -6.68
N LEU A 479 -7.11 -28.74 -7.16
CA LEU A 479 -6.59 -29.97 -6.57
C LEU A 479 -5.90 -29.67 -5.23
N ALA A 480 -5.84 -30.66 -4.34
CA ALA A 480 -5.04 -30.55 -3.12
C ALA A 480 -3.56 -30.29 -3.46
N ALA A 481 -2.85 -29.55 -2.59
CA ALA A 481 -1.47 -29.11 -2.79
C ALA A 481 -1.25 -28.11 -3.96
N SER A 482 -2.30 -27.48 -4.47
CA SER A 482 -2.18 -26.41 -5.47
C SER A 482 -1.32 -25.25 -4.95
N THR A 483 -0.46 -24.69 -5.79
CA THR A 483 0.57 -23.71 -5.39
C THR A 483 0.22 -22.26 -5.74
N ASN A 484 -0.77 -22.04 -6.61
CA ASN A 484 -1.13 -20.71 -7.09
C ASN A 484 -2.59 -20.63 -7.57
N PHE A 485 -3.07 -19.42 -7.86
CA PHE A 485 -4.42 -19.19 -8.35
C PHE A 485 -4.66 -19.76 -9.76
N THR A 486 -3.63 -19.94 -10.59
CA THR A 486 -3.78 -20.56 -11.91
C THR A 486 -4.19 -22.04 -11.85
N ALA A 487 -4.08 -22.66 -10.68
CA ALA A 487 -4.60 -24.00 -10.43
C ALA A 487 -6.10 -24.00 -10.04
N CYS A 488 -6.72 -22.83 -9.86
CA CYS A 488 -8.16 -22.69 -9.68
C CYS A 488 -8.83 -22.70 -11.07
N LEU A 489 -9.66 -23.71 -11.32
CA LEU A 489 -10.31 -23.98 -12.59
C LEU A 489 -11.82 -23.94 -12.44
N ASN A 490 -12.53 -23.62 -13.53
CA ASN A 490 -13.99 -23.60 -13.55
C ASN A 490 -14.55 -25.02 -13.78
N PRO A 491 -15.61 -25.43 -13.07
CA PRO A 491 -16.39 -26.60 -13.43
C PRO A 491 -17.02 -26.43 -14.83
N GLY A 492 -17.31 -27.56 -15.49
CA GLY A 492 -18.08 -27.56 -16.74
C GLY A 492 -19.45 -26.90 -16.56
N GLY A 493 -19.84 -26.03 -17.50
CA GLY A 493 -21.08 -25.27 -17.46
C GLY A 493 -21.05 -24.02 -16.58
N PHE A 494 -19.88 -23.63 -16.06
CA PHE A 494 -19.69 -22.39 -15.32
C PHE A 494 -18.68 -21.49 -16.01
N GLY A 495 -19.13 -20.35 -16.53
CA GLY A 495 -18.27 -19.35 -17.15
C GLY A 495 -17.55 -18.49 -16.10
N TYR A 496 -16.28 -18.19 -16.35
CA TYR A 496 -15.46 -17.36 -15.47
C TYR A 496 -15.66 -15.86 -15.75
N THR A 497 -15.92 -15.10 -14.68
CA THR A 497 -16.10 -13.64 -14.70
C THR A 497 -15.28 -13.02 -13.55
N SER A 498 -15.27 -11.69 -13.44
CA SER A 498 -14.60 -11.01 -12.31
C SER A 498 -15.15 -11.41 -10.93
N GLU A 499 -16.36 -11.97 -10.86
CA GLU A 499 -17.00 -12.43 -9.61
C GLU A 499 -16.75 -13.92 -9.31
N GLY A 500 -16.01 -14.64 -10.17
CA GLY A 500 -15.80 -16.08 -10.10
C GLY A 500 -16.54 -16.83 -11.21
N ALA A 501 -16.71 -18.14 -11.00
CA ALA A 501 -17.40 -19.02 -11.94
C ALA A 501 -18.91 -19.00 -11.67
N ASN A 502 -19.69 -18.56 -12.66
CA ASN A 502 -21.15 -18.53 -12.58
C ASN A 502 -21.73 -19.51 -13.59
N GLN A 503 -22.75 -20.26 -13.20
CA GLN A 503 -23.41 -21.21 -14.09
C GLN A 503 -23.95 -20.47 -15.31
N CYS A 504 -23.72 -21.03 -16.49
CA CYS A 504 -24.18 -20.41 -17.73
C CYS A 504 -25.71 -20.36 -17.78
N PRO A 505 -26.31 -19.26 -18.27
CA PRO A 505 -27.75 -19.19 -18.49
C PRO A 505 -28.17 -20.08 -19.68
N ASP A 506 -29.47 -20.25 -19.87
CA ASP A 506 -30.01 -20.98 -21.02
C ASP A 506 -29.46 -20.45 -22.36
N GLY A 507 -28.99 -21.36 -23.20
CA GLY A 507 -28.41 -21.04 -24.51
C GLY A 507 -26.94 -20.64 -24.47
N PHE A 508 -26.27 -20.87 -23.34
CA PHE A 508 -24.83 -20.67 -23.19
C PHE A 508 -24.17 -21.89 -22.56
N TRP A 509 -22.91 -22.11 -22.90
CA TRP A 509 -22.09 -23.22 -22.42
C TRP A 509 -20.68 -22.75 -22.05
N ALA A 510 -19.96 -23.53 -21.25
CA ALA A 510 -18.56 -23.28 -20.92
C ALA A 510 -17.81 -24.58 -20.67
N ALA A 511 -16.72 -24.80 -21.41
CA ALA A 511 -15.86 -25.96 -21.22
C ALA A 511 -15.28 -26.02 -19.80
N LYS A 512 -15.26 -27.23 -19.24
CA LYS A 512 -14.55 -27.52 -18.00
C LYS A 512 -13.06 -27.10 -18.13
N ASP A 513 -12.52 -26.48 -17.10
CA ASP A 513 -11.11 -26.06 -16.99
C ASP A 513 -10.66 -24.99 -18.01
N SER A 514 -11.58 -24.41 -18.80
CA SER A 514 -11.26 -23.41 -19.82
C SER A 514 -10.91 -22.04 -19.26
N MET A 515 -11.43 -21.69 -18.07
CA MET A 515 -11.40 -20.35 -17.49
C MET A 515 -11.97 -19.26 -18.42
N ALA A 516 -12.78 -19.65 -19.40
CA ALA A 516 -13.45 -18.76 -20.35
C ALA A 516 -14.81 -18.28 -19.80
N PRO A 517 -15.32 -17.12 -20.24
CA PRO A 517 -16.71 -16.74 -19.98
C PRO A 517 -17.67 -17.70 -20.70
N CYS A 518 -18.95 -17.66 -20.33
CA CYS A 518 -19.98 -18.45 -21.01
C CYS A 518 -20.07 -18.06 -22.49
N GLU A 519 -19.92 -19.04 -23.37
CA GLU A 519 -20.05 -18.88 -24.82
C GLU A 519 -21.49 -19.12 -25.26
N GLN A 520 -21.97 -18.33 -26.22
CA GLN A 520 -23.32 -18.46 -26.73
C GLN A 520 -23.42 -19.69 -27.65
N CYS A 521 -24.49 -20.47 -27.51
CA CYS A 521 -24.82 -21.50 -28.48
C CYS A 521 -25.07 -20.90 -29.87
N PRO A 522 -24.85 -21.67 -30.95
CA PRO A 522 -25.21 -21.25 -32.30
C PRO A 522 -26.68 -20.82 -32.39
N ALA A 523 -26.96 -19.85 -33.26
CA ALA A 523 -28.27 -19.20 -33.34
C ALA A 523 -29.42 -20.22 -33.40
N GLY A 524 -30.43 -20.03 -32.53
CA GLY A 524 -31.62 -20.88 -32.45
C GLY A 524 -31.46 -22.19 -31.66
N ARG A 525 -30.25 -22.51 -31.14
CA ARG A 525 -30.05 -23.58 -30.16
C ARG A 525 -30.12 -23.04 -28.73
N THR A 526 -30.49 -23.91 -27.79
CA THR A 526 -30.53 -23.64 -26.35
C THR A 526 -29.77 -24.73 -25.59
N THR A 527 -29.50 -24.53 -24.30
CA THR A 527 -29.01 -25.59 -23.38
C THR A 527 -30.11 -25.93 -22.37
N LEU A 528 -29.88 -26.96 -21.53
CA LEU A 528 -30.75 -27.25 -20.39
C LEU A 528 -30.16 -26.65 -19.11
N TYR A 529 -30.88 -25.73 -18.46
CA TYR A 529 -30.45 -25.18 -17.17
C TYR A 529 -30.98 -26.01 -15.99
N VAL A 530 -30.06 -26.57 -15.20
CA VAL A 530 -30.35 -27.21 -13.91
C VAL A 530 -29.56 -26.48 -12.82
N PRO A 531 -30.19 -25.77 -11.87
CA PRO A 531 -29.47 -24.97 -10.87
C PRO A 531 -28.41 -25.78 -10.11
N GLY A 532 -27.16 -25.33 -10.16
CA GLY A 532 -26.02 -25.94 -9.49
C GLY A 532 -25.42 -27.14 -10.24
N ASN A 533 -26.00 -27.57 -11.37
CA ASN A 533 -25.47 -28.65 -12.18
C ASN A 533 -25.17 -28.17 -13.62
N GLY A 534 -23.90 -27.93 -13.91
CA GLY A 534 -23.42 -27.46 -15.22
C GLY A 534 -23.15 -28.56 -16.25
N THR A 535 -23.42 -29.84 -15.96
CA THR A 535 -23.16 -30.97 -16.88
C THR A 535 -24.00 -30.95 -18.15
N PHE A 536 -24.95 -30.03 -18.27
CA PHE A 536 -25.81 -29.85 -19.45
C PHE A 536 -25.46 -28.58 -20.23
N GLN A 537 -24.30 -28.00 -19.91
CA GLN A 537 -23.81 -26.73 -20.41
C GLN A 537 -22.27 -26.77 -20.48
N ASP A 538 -21.66 -27.95 -20.39
CA ASP A 538 -20.20 -28.11 -20.29
C ASP A 538 -19.50 -28.29 -21.62
N ALA A 539 -20.25 -28.50 -22.70
CA ALA A 539 -19.72 -28.62 -24.05
C ALA A 539 -20.67 -28.03 -25.10
N ILE A 540 -20.15 -27.80 -26.31
CA ILE A 540 -20.96 -27.30 -27.43
C ILE A 540 -22.03 -28.32 -27.86
N GLU A 541 -21.79 -29.61 -27.58
CA GLU A 541 -22.72 -30.71 -27.80
C GLU A 541 -23.99 -30.60 -26.96
N ASP A 542 -23.97 -29.84 -25.86
CA ASP A 542 -25.15 -29.55 -25.05
C ASP A 542 -26.09 -28.50 -25.66
N CYS A 543 -25.65 -27.83 -26.74
CA CYS A 543 -26.50 -26.93 -27.51
C CYS A 543 -27.52 -27.76 -28.33
N ILE A 544 -28.73 -27.84 -27.83
CA ILE A 544 -29.87 -28.61 -28.33
C ILE A 544 -30.90 -27.71 -29.02
N VAL A 545 -31.70 -28.31 -29.90
CA VAL A 545 -32.72 -27.64 -30.68
C VAL A 545 -34.07 -27.72 -29.96
N ALA A 546 -34.73 -26.58 -29.77
CA ALA A 546 -36.06 -26.50 -29.14
C ALA A 546 -37.15 -27.14 -30.01
N PRO A 547 -38.23 -27.69 -29.41
CA PRO A 547 -39.41 -28.13 -30.14
C PRO A 547 -39.95 -27.02 -31.07
N GLY A 548 -40.40 -27.38 -32.26
CA GLY A 548 -40.85 -26.43 -33.29
C GLY A 548 -39.71 -25.82 -34.12
N SER A 549 -38.45 -26.01 -33.72
CA SER A 549 -37.28 -25.58 -34.49
C SER A 549 -36.54 -26.77 -35.08
N GLY A 550 -35.95 -26.57 -36.26
CA GLY A 550 -35.10 -27.55 -36.93
C GLY A 550 -33.73 -26.97 -37.26
N VAL A 551 -32.74 -27.85 -37.37
CA VAL A 551 -31.42 -27.48 -37.89
C VAL A 551 -31.56 -26.91 -39.29
N TYR A 552 -30.92 -25.75 -39.53
CA TYR A 552 -31.03 -24.99 -40.76
C TYR A 552 -29.67 -24.73 -41.39
N ASN A 553 -29.50 -25.11 -42.66
CA ASN A 553 -28.30 -24.80 -43.44
C ASN A 553 -28.68 -24.20 -44.80
N GLY A 554 -28.50 -22.89 -44.95
CA GLY A 554 -28.83 -22.18 -46.19
C GLY A 554 -28.01 -22.58 -47.42
N ASN A 555 -26.92 -23.34 -47.24
CA ASN A 555 -26.06 -23.79 -48.33
C ASN A 555 -26.47 -25.17 -48.89
N ASP A 556 -27.35 -25.89 -48.21
CA ASP A 556 -27.83 -27.21 -48.67
C ASP A 556 -29.01 -27.07 -49.64
N THR A 557 -29.14 -28.04 -50.56
CA THR A 557 -30.25 -28.09 -51.53
C THR A 557 -31.62 -28.24 -50.87
N ASN A 558 -31.66 -28.83 -49.67
CA ASN A 558 -32.80 -28.80 -48.76
C ASN A 558 -32.37 -28.16 -47.42
N PRO A 559 -32.58 -26.84 -47.24
CA PRO A 559 -32.09 -26.12 -46.07
C PRO A 559 -32.59 -26.62 -44.71
N TRP A 560 -33.67 -27.40 -44.71
CA TRP A 560 -34.33 -27.95 -43.52
C TRP A 560 -34.05 -29.44 -43.29
N SER A 561 -33.24 -30.06 -44.16
CA SER A 561 -32.71 -31.42 -44.03
C SER A 561 -31.22 -31.42 -44.40
N PRO A 562 -30.37 -30.84 -43.53
CA PRO A 562 -28.95 -30.72 -43.79
C PRO A 562 -28.24 -32.08 -43.78
N THR A 563 -27.09 -32.15 -44.45
CA THR A 563 -26.32 -33.40 -44.60
C THR A 563 -25.77 -33.94 -43.28
N ASP A 564 -25.50 -33.06 -42.30
CA ASP A 564 -25.09 -33.40 -40.94
C ASP A 564 -25.93 -32.63 -39.91
N PRO A 565 -27.12 -33.14 -39.55
CA PRO A 565 -28.00 -32.51 -38.56
C PRO A 565 -27.50 -32.67 -37.12
N THR A 566 -26.46 -33.48 -36.88
CA THR A 566 -25.90 -33.73 -35.54
C THR A 566 -24.79 -32.75 -35.17
N ASN A 567 -24.24 -32.01 -36.13
CA ASN A 567 -23.18 -31.04 -35.87
C ASN A 567 -23.68 -29.91 -34.96
N PRO A 568 -23.16 -29.76 -33.73
CA PRO A 568 -23.65 -28.77 -32.79
C PRO A 568 -23.40 -27.31 -33.24
N ASN A 569 -22.49 -27.08 -34.19
CA ASN A 569 -22.20 -25.75 -34.77
C ASN A 569 -23.26 -25.27 -35.78
N THR A 570 -24.14 -26.17 -36.24
CA THR A 570 -25.17 -25.81 -37.21
C THR A 570 -26.30 -25.04 -36.52
N PRO A 571 -26.69 -23.85 -37.00
CA PRO A 571 -27.76 -23.09 -36.37
C PRO A 571 -29.11 -23.78 -36.55
N ALA A 572 -30.09 -23.42 -35.72
CA ALA A 572 -31.47 -23.85 -35.85
C ALA A 572 -32.38 -22.64 -36.09
N LYS A 573 -33.53 -22.89 -36.73
CA LYS A 573 -34.59 -21.91 -36.96
C LYS A 573 -35.96 -22.55 -36.75
N GLU A 574 -36.95 -21.73 -36.45
CA GLU A 574 -38.35 -22.17 -36.39
C GLU A 574 -38.79 -22.77 -37.73
N CYS A 575 -39.49 -23.91 -37.68
CA CYS A 575 -39.99 -24.55 -38.90
C CYS A 575 -41.00 -23.64 -39.61
N PRO A 576 -40.89 -23.45 -40.94
CA PRO A 576 -41.80 -22.62 -41.70
C PRO A 576 -43.21 -23.24 -41.79
N ILE A 577 -44.20 -22.45 -42.20
CA ILE A 577 -45.57 -22.94 -42.40
C ILE A 577 -45.57 -24.11 -43.40
N GLY A 578 -46.29 -25.18 -43.05
CA GLY A 578 -46.33 -26.43 -43.81
C GLY A 578 -45.26 -27.45 -43.39
N PHE A 579 -44.39 -27.10 -42.44
CA PHE A 579 -43.41 -28.00 -41.84
C PHE A 579 -43.58 -28.03 -40.31
N TYR A 580 -43.23 -29.15 -39.69
CA TYR A 580 -43.32 -29.37 -38.25
C TYR A 580 -42.16 -30.22 -37.74
N THR A 581 -41.95 -30.23 -36.42
CA THR A 581 -41.08 -31.21 -35.75
C THR A 581 -41.92 -32.23 -35.01
N ASN A 582 -41.62 -33.51 -35.21
CA ASN A 582 -42.32 -34.64 -34.57
C ASN A 582 -41.97 -34.87 -33.09
N ASN A 583 -41.00 -34.14 -32.54
CA ASN A 583 -40.53 -34.28 -31.16
C ASN A 583 -40.95 -33.08 -30.31
N ASP A 584 -41.70 -33.33 -29.23
CA ASP A 584 -41.97 -32.37 -28.15
C ASP A 584 -40.78 -32.22 -27.17
N THR A 585 -39.68 -32.93 -27.44
CA THR A 585 -38.48 -32.93 -26.61
C THR A 585 -37.35 -32.19 -27.30
N LEU A 586 -36.54 -31.51 -26.50
CA LEU A 586 -35.25 -30.98 -26.92
C LEU A 586 -34.38 -32.10 -27.48
N ALA A 587 -33.76 -31.89 -28.64
CA ALA A 587 -32.86 -32.87 -29.25
C ALA A 587 -31.72 -32.19 -30.01
N THR A 588 -30.60 -32.87 -30.15
CA THR A 588 -29.40 -32.37 -30.84
C THR A 588 -29.57 -32.28 -32.37
N SER A 589 -30.53 -33.02 -32.94
CA SER A 589 -30.68 -33.23 -34.40
C SER A 589 -32.11 -33.09 -34.94
N ASN A 590 -32.97 -32.27 -34.30
CA ASN A 590 -34.33 -32.04 -34.80
C ASN A 590 -34.29 -31.39 -36.20
N THR A 591 -35.08 -31.90 -37.14
CA THR A 591 -35.21 -31.36 -38.51
C THR A 591 -36.68 -31.12 -38.84
N CYS A 592 -36.96 -30.12 -39.68
CA CYS A 592 -38.33 -29.77 -40.04
C CYS A 592 -38.85 -30.72 -41.12
N GLN A 593 -39.96 -31.40 -40.83
CA GLN A 593 -40.61 -32.36 -41.72
C GLN A 593 -41.82 -31.72 -42.40
N ALA A 594 -42.02 -31.98 -43.69
CA ALA A 594 -43.19 -31.49 -44.41
C ALA A 594 -44.48 -32.17 -43.91
N CYS A 595 -45.58 -31.44 -43.86
CA CYS A 595 -46.87 -31.98 -43.47
C CYS A 595 -47.40 -33.00 -44.49
N PRO A 596 -47.73 -34.23 -44.07
CA PRO A 596 -48.28 -35.25 -44.97
C PRO A 596 -49.75 -34.97 -45.34
N ASN A 597 -50.24 -35.63 -46.40
CA ASN A 597 -51.66 -35.64 -46.80
C ASN A 597 -52.31 -34.27 -47.05
N HIS A 598 -51.58 -33.34 -47.67
CA HIS A 598 -52.02 -31.94 -47.90
C HIS A 598 -52.40 -31.22 -46.60
N GLY A 599 -51.80 -31.61 -45.47
CA GLY A 599 -51.86 -30.87 -44.21
C GLY A 599 -50.96 -29.63 -44.23
N SER A 600 -51.19 -28.72 -43.30
CA SER A 600 -50.38 -27.54 -43.05
C SER A 600 -50.37 -27.21 -41.56
N THR A 601 -49.53 -26.25 -41.19
CA THR A 601 -49.44 -25.70 -39.83
C THR A 601 -50.07 -24.31 -39.78
N THR A 602 -50.50 -23.87 -38.60
CA THR A 602 -51.17 -22.56 -38.41
C THR A 602 -50.18 -21.40 -38.26
N ALA A 603 -48.95 -21.69 -37.83
CA ALA A 603 -47.89 -20.72 -37.62
C ALA A 603 -46.49 -21.36 -37.77
N PRO A 604 -45.44 -20.55 -38.01
CA PRO A 604 -44.07 -21.00 -37.87
C PRO A 604 -43.81 -21.59 -36.47
N GLY A 605 -42.92 -22.56 -36.36
CA GLY A 605 -42.59 -23.17 -35.07
C GLY A 605 -43.57 -24.25 -34.58
N SER A 606 -44.49 -24.71 -35.43
CA SER A 606 -45.49 -25.70 -35.02
C SER A 606 -44.89 -27.09 -34.82
N THR A 607 -45.34 -27.80 -33.77
CA THR A 607 -44.94 -29.19 -33.48
C THR A 607 -45.89 -30.24 -34.08
N SER A 608 -46.97 -29.82 -34.76
CA SER A 608 -47.90 -30.72 -35.44
C SER A 608 -48.65 -30.05 -36.58
N CYS A 609 -49.11 -30.84 -37.56
CA CYS A 609 -49.93 -30.39 -38.68
C CYS A 609 -51.41 -30.40 -38.28
N THR A 610 -51.93 -29.22 -37.93
CA THR A 610 -53.27 -29.06 -37.35
C THR A 610 -54.33 -28.55 -38.32
N VAL A 611 -53.95 -28.13 -39.54
CA VAL A 611 -54.87 -27.59 -40.54
C VAL A 611 -54.65 -28.24 -41.91
N CYS A 612 -55.59 -28.06 -42.84
CA CYS A 612 -55.38 -28.45 -44.23
C CYS A 612 -54.68 -27.31 -45.00
N ALA A 613 -53.94 -27.65 -46.05
CA ALA A 613 -53.40 -26.67 -46.98
C ALA A 613 -54.54 -25.91 -47.68
N ALA A 614 -54.25 -24.69 -48.16
CA ALA A 614 -55.23 -23.88 -48.87
C ALA A 614 -55.83 -24.64 -50.07
N GLY A 615 -57.15 -24.55 -50.25
CA GLY A 615 -57.91 -25.31 -51.25
C GLY A 615 -58.37 -26.69 -50.80
N TYR A 616 -57.91 -27.19 -49.65
CA TYR A 616 -58.24 -28.52 -49.14
C TYR A 616 -58.93 -28.46 -47.77
N GLY A 617 -59.82 -29.41 -47.49
CA GLY A 617 -60.47 -29.56 -46.20
C GLY A 617 -60.87 -31.01 -45.94
N LYS A 618 -61.10 -31.33 -44.68
CA LYS A 618 -61.57 -32.64 -44.22
C LYS A 618 -63.09 -32.67 -44.34
N SER A 619 -63.62 -33.76 -44.88
CA SER A 619 -65.08 -34.02 -44.90
C SER A 619 -65.60 -34.46 -43.52
N GLN A 620 -64.74 -35.05 -42.69
CA GLN A 620 -65.00 -35.45 -41.30
C GLN A 620 -63.68 -35.41 -40.49
N ALA A 621 -63.78 -35.27 -39.16
CA ALA A 621 -62.61 -35.30 -38.27
C ALA A 621 -61.78 -36.58 -38.48
N GLY A 622 -60.48 -36.44 -38.74
CA GLY A 622 -59.55 -37.55 -38.98
C GLY A 622 -59.41 -38.01 -40.44
N ALA A 623 -60.19 -37.46 -41.37
CA ALA A 623 -60.04 -37.74 -42.80
C ALA A 623 -58.81 -37.00 -43.40
N ALA A 624 -58.27 -37.52 -44.51
CA ALA A 624 -57.26 -36.82 -45.30
C ALA A 624 -57.87 -35.53 -45.91
N CYS A 625 -57.04 -34.49 -46.07
CA CYS A 625 -57.47 -33.25 -46.69
C CYS A 625 -57.80 -33.48 -48.17
N THR A 626 -59.05 -33.22 -48.57
CA THR A 626 -59.55 -33.34 -49.95
C THR A 626 -59.87 -31.97 -50.53
N ALA A 627 -59.81 -31.81 -51.85
CA ALA A 627 -60.11 -30.53 -52.49
C ALA A 627 -61.53 -30.05 -52.14
N CYS A 628 -61.70 -28.77 -51.81
CA CYS A 628 -63.00 -28.21 -51.47
C CYS A 628 -63.98 -28.34 -52.64
N ALA A 629 -65.20 -28.84 -52.33
CA ALA A 629 -66.27 -29.03 -53.31
C ALA A 629 -66.80 -27.68 -53.84
N TYR A 630 -67.61 -27.73 -54.92
CA TYR A 630 -68.27 -26.54 -55.45
C TYR A 630 -69.08 -25.81 -54.37
N GLY A 631 -69.02 -24.48 -54.38
CA GLY A 631 -69.64 -23.65 -53.34
C GLY A 631 -68.86 -23.56 -52.03
N SER A 632 -67.63 -24.07 -51.96
CA SER A 632 -66.78 -24.00 -50.76
C SER A 632 -65.30 -23.67 -51.07
N TYR A 633 -64.59 -23.11 -50.08
CA TYR A 633 -63.18 -22.71 -50.17
C TYR A 633 -62.42 -22.97 -48.85
N ASN A 634 -61.08 -22.97 -48.85
CA ASN A 634 -60.27 -22.96 -47.62
C ASN A 634 -58.98 -22.16 -47.82
N GLN A 635 -58.69 -21.21 -46.93
CA GLN A 635 -57.48 -20.38 -46.94
C GLN A 635 -56.24 -21.05 -46.33
N GLY A 636 -56.36 -22.30 -45.87
CA GLY A 636 -55.27 -23.02 -45.21
C GLY A 636 -55.20 -22.76 -43.71
N SER A 637 -56.23 -22.13 -43.14
CA SER A 637 -56.35 -21.77 -41.73
C SER A 637 -57.37 -22.62 -40.97
N SER A 638 -58.09 -23.51 -41.67
CA SER A 638 -59.15 -24.35 -41.11
C SER A 638 -58.95 -25.81 -41.50
N GLU A 639 -59.49 -26.73 -40.69
CA GLU A 639 -59.55 -28.15 -41.02
C GLU A 639 -60.68 -28.48 -42.01
N SER A 640 -61.68 -27.62 -42.15
CA SER A 640 -62.86 -27.83 -43.01
C SER A 640 -62.98 -26.75 -44.08
N CYS A 641 -63.56 -27.11 -45.22
CA CYS A 641 -63.90 -26.14 -46.25
C CYS A 641 -65.05 -25.23 -45.79
N ASN A 642 -64.84 -23.92 -45.87
CA ASN A 642 -65.84 -22.91 -45.59
C ASN A 642 -66.83 -22.81 -46.77
N THR A 643 -68.12 -22.66 -46.48
CA THR A 643 -69.13 -22.41 -47.52
C THR A 643 -69.01 -21.00 -48.08
N CYS A 644 -69.30 -20.82 -49.36
CA CYS A 644 -69.33 -19.51 -49.97
C CYS A 644 -70.41 -18.62 -49.31
N PRO A 645 -70.09 -17.33 -49.08
CA PRO A 645 -71.01 -16.42 -48.41
C PRO A 645 -72.23 -16.13 -49.26
N GLN A 646 -73.35 -15.84 -48.59
CA GLN A 646 -74.58 -15.37 -49.23
C GLN A 646 -74.54 -13.85 -49.41
N THR A 647 -75.17 -13.35 -50.46
CA THR A 647 -75.20 -11.92 -50.81
C THR A 647 -76.64 -11.40 -50.81
N THR A 648 -76.92 -10.34 -50.06
CA THR A 648 -78.23 -9.67 -50.04
C THR A 648 -78.19 -8.41 -50.91
N PHE A 649 -79.12 -8.32 -51.87
CA PHE A 649 -79.23 -7.22 -52.83
C PHE A 649 -80.40 -6.31 -52.49
N ASN A 650 -80.21 -4.99 -52.54
CA ASN A 650 -81.27 -4.01 -52.27
C ASN A 650 -81.96 -3.63 -53.58
N ASP A 651 -83.24 -3.96 -53.75
CA ASP A 651 -84.04 -3.62 -54.91
C ASP A 651 -84.88 -2.33 -54.68
N PHE A 652 -85.84 -2.03 -55.58
CA PHE A 652 -86.72 -0.86 -55.45
C PHE A 652 -87.84 -1.04 -54.40
N VAL A 653 -87.99 -2.24 -53.83
CA VAL A 653 -89.03 -2.61 -52.86
C VAL A 653 -88.50 -2.57 -51.43
N GLY A 654 -87.22 -2.85 -51.19
CA GLY A 654 -86.57 -2.79 -49.87
C GLY A 654 -85.54 -3.90 -49.65
N ASP A 655 -85.33 -4.30 -48.38
CA ASP A 655 -84.52 -5.48 -48.02
C ASP A 655 -85.21 -6.74 -48.58
N GLY A 656 -84.66 -7.51 -49.49
CA GLY A 656 -83.41 -7.48 -50.20
C GLY A 656 -83.21 -8.92 -50.68
N TYR A 657 -83.24 -9.18 -51.98
CA TYR A 657 -83.18 -10.56 -52.47
C TYR A 657 -81.81 -11.18 -52.12
N THR A 658 -81.81 -12.31 -51.38
CA THR A 658 -80.57 -13.00 -50.96
C THR A 658 -80.22 -14.12 -51.93
N SER A 659 -79.04 -14.03 -52.55
CA SER A 659 -78.46 -15.08 -53.38
C SER A 659 -77.46 -15.93 -52.60
N SER A 660 -77.50 -17.25 -52.80
CA SER A 660 -76.42 -18.14 -52.40
C SER A 660 -75.14 -17.86 -53.20
N GLY A 661 -73.98 -17.95 -52.56
CA GLY A 661 -72.69 -17.97 -53.24
C GLY A 661 -72.44 -19.32 -53.90
N ILE A 662 -71.88 -19.31 -55.09
CA ILE A 662 -71.48 -20.49 -55.87
C ILE A 662 -70.02 -20.35 -56.31
N THR A 663 -69.43 -21.46 -56.74
CA THR A 663 -68.12 -21.48 -57.38
C THR A 663 -68.20 -22.28 -58.67
N PHE A 664 -67.28 -22.01 -59.59
CA PHE A 664 -67.21 -22.69 -60.88
C PHE A 664 -66.07 -23.72 -60.97
N ARG A 665 -65.27 -23.88 -59.90
CA ARG A 665 -64.23 -24.92 -59.77
C ARG A 665 -64.09 -25.41 -58.33
N THR A 666 -63.50 -26.60 -58.17
CA THR A 666 -63.12 -27.17 -56.86
C THR A 666 -61.74 -26.69 -56.41
N GLY A 667 -61.40 -26.89 -55.13
CA GLY A 667 -60.05 -26.61 -54.62
C GLY A 667 -59.73 -25.13 -54.38
N LEU A 668 -60.75 -24.30 -54.13
CA LEU A 668 -60.56 -22.85 -54.03
C LEU A 668 -59.89 -22.43 -52.72
N THR A 669 -58.92 -21.52 -52.86
CA THR A 669 -58.07 -21.05 -51.76
C THR A 669 -58.63 -19.84 -51.02
N GLY A 670 -59.69 -19.20 -51.52
CA GLY A 670 -60.21 -17.98 -50.92
C GLY A 670 -61.63 -17.63 -51.35
N PRO A 671 -62.31 -16.78 -50.55
CA PRO A 671 -63.70 -16.41 -50.78
C PRO A 671 -63.91 -15.43 -51.93
N GLU A 672 -62.87 -14.76 -52.41
CA GLU A 672 -62.90 -13.85 -53.56
C GLU A 672 -63.36 -14.56 -54.86
N SER A 673 -63.18 -15.88 -54.90
CA SER A 673 -63.62 -16.74 -56.00
C SER A 673 -65.10 -17.17 -55.89
N CYS A 674 -65.79 -16.82 -54.81
CA CYS A 674 -67.23 -17.04 -54.66
C CYS A 674 -68.00 -15.92 -55.37
N VAL A 675 -69.00 -16.27 -56.18
CA VAL A 675 -69.90 -15.31 -56.83
C VAL A 675 -71.35 -15.62 -56.47
N PRO A 676 -72.26 -14.63 -56.43
CA PRO A 676 -73.67 -14.89 -56.18
C PRO A 676 -74.28 -15.61 -57.38
N LEU A 677 -75.02 -16.68 -57.11
CA LEU A 677 -75.81 -17.39 -58.12
C LEU A 677 -76.68 -16.43 -58.94
N ARG A 678 -77.32 -15.47 -58.27
CA ARG A 678 -78.17 -14.45 -58.90
C ARG A 678 -77.65 -13.07 -58.49
N ALA A 679 -77.06 -12.36 -59.43
CA ALA A 679 -76.43 -11.07 -59.22
C ALA A 679 -77.35 -9.93 -59.68
N GLN A 680 -77.62 -8.95 -58.83
CA GLN A 680 -78.28 -7.72 -59.26
C GLN A 680 -77.32 -6.86 -60.08
N LEU A 681 -77.81 -6.23 -61.14
CA LEU A 681 -77.05 -5.21 -61.85
C LEU A 681 -76.73 -4.04 -60.90
N PRO A 682 -75.46 -3.65 -60.74
CA PRO A 682 -75.11 -2.60 -59.78
C PRO A 682 -75.57 -1.24 -60.30
N LYS A 683 -76.06 -0.39 -59.38
CA LYS A 683 -76.64 0.92 -59.70
C LYS A 683 -75.77 1.83 -60.59
N PRO A 684 -74.43 1.89 -60.45
CA PRO A 684 -73.58 2.67 -61.35
C PRO A 684 -73.56 2.15 -62.79
N ALA A 685 -73.75 0.84 -62.99
CA ALA A 685 -73.89 0.28 -64.32
C ALA A 685 -75.29 0.57 -64.89
N GLY A 686 -76.33 0.61 -64.07
CA GLY A 686 -77.68 1.00 -64.47
C GLY A 686 -78.75 0.34 -63.59
N ASP A 687 -80.00 0.67 -63.85
CA ASP A 687 -81.16 -0.02 -63.28
C ASP A 687 -81.51 -1.29 -64.08
N ARG A 688 -81.29 -1.25 -65.40
CA ARG A 688 -81.48 -2.39 -66.30
C ARG A 688 -80.32 -2.53 -67.30
N PHE A 689 -80.19 -3.70 -67.92
CA PHE A 689 -79.14 -3.99 -68.90
C PHE A 689 -79.28 -3.19 -70.21
N GLY A 690 -80.46 -2.63 -70.50
CA GLY A 690 -80.71 -1.90 -71.75
C GLY A 690 -80.82 -2.81 -72.96
N LEU A 691 -81.42 -3.99 -72.80
CA LEU A 691 -81.62 -4.97 -73.88
C LEU A 691 -82.83 -4.61 -74.75
N PRO A 692 -82.87 -5.00 -76.04
CA PRO A 692 -84.04 -4.84 -76.88
C PRO A 692 -85.19 -5.75 -76.42
N ASP A 693 -86.44 -5.27 -76.56
CA ASP A 693 -87.63 -5.99 -76.07
C ASP A 693 -87.77 -7.40 -76.67
N ASN A 694 -87.25 -7.64 -77.87
CA ASN A 694 -87.27 -8.96 -78.52
C ASN A 694 -86.37 -10.02 -77.86
N MET A 695 -85.45 -9.62 -76.96
CA MET A 695 -84.68 -10.57 -76.14
C MET A 695 -85.50 -11.12 -74.98
N PHE A 696 -86.55 -10.40 -74.54
CA PHE A 696 -87.41 -10.81 -73.44
C PHE A 696 -88.55 -11.71 -73.95
N THR A 697 -88.21 -12.96 -74.25
CA THR A 697 -89.14 -13.94 -74.85
C THR A 697 -90.07 -14.61 -73.85
N VAL A 698 -89.85 -14.43 -72.54
CA VAL A 698 -90.63 -15.07 -71.48
C VAL A 698 -91.18 -14.02 -70.53
N ASN A 699 -92.50 -13.98 -70.36
CA ASN A 699 -93.15 -13.21 -69.29
C ASN A 699 -93.46 -14.14 -68.12
N VAL A 700 -93.07 -13.76 -66.91
CA VAL A 700 -93.31 -14.53 -65.69
C VAL A 700 -94.46 -13.92 -64.92
N SER A 701 -95.48 -14.72 -64.64
CA SER A 701 -96.59 -14.28 -63.80
C SER A 701 -96.15 -14.25 -62.33
N VAL A 702 -96.22 -13.06 -61.72
CA VAL A 702 -95.96 -12.84 -60.29
C VAL A 702 -97.22 -12.46 -59.51
N SER A 703 -98.40 -12.60 -60.13
CA SER A 703 -99.68 -12.16 -59.57
C SER A 703 -100.11 -12.94 -58.31
N SER A 704 -99.50 -14.08 -58.03
CA SER A 704 -99.75 -14.92 -56.84
C SER A 704 -98.81 -14.60 -55.66
N ALA A 705 -97.89 -13.65 -55.81
CA ALA A 705 -96.96 -13.29 -54.75
C ALA A 705 -97.66 -12.57 -53.59
N ALA A 706 -97.31 -12.92 -52.36
CA ALA A 706 -97.92 -12.36 -51.15
C ALA A 706 -97.58 -10.87 -50.90
N ASN A 707 -96.47 -10.40 -51.49
CA ASN A 707 -96.00 -9.02 -51.45
C ASN A 707 -94.96 -8.80 -52.56
N ASP A 708 -94.56 -7.54 -52.74
CA ASP A 708 -93.59 -7.15 -53.76
C ASP A 708 -92.23 -7.88 -53.63
N ASN A 709 -91.74 -8.14 -52.41
CA ASN A 709 -90.50 -8.90 -52.20
C ASN A 709 -90.64 -10.37 -52.66
N ALA A 710 -91.79 -10.99 -52.39
CA ALA A 710 -92.10 -12.32 -52.88
C ALA A 710 -92.24 -12.35 -54.41
N ALA A 711 -92.76 -11.28 -55.02
CA ALA A 711 -92.85 -11.14 -56.47
C ALA A 711 -91.46 -11.03 -57.12
N VAL A 712 -90.56 -10.22 -56.54
CA VAL A 712 -89.16 -10.13 -56.97
C VAL A 712 -88.48 -11.50 -56.86
N LYS A 713 -88.64 -12.19 -55.73
CA LYS A 713 -88.11 -13.54 -55.55
C LYS A 713 -88.67 -14.48 -56.62
N THR A 714 -89.99 -14.61 -56.76
CA THR A 714 -90.61 -15.50 -57.76
C THR A 714 -90.12 -15.21 -59.17
N CYS A 715 -89.96 -13.93 -59.54
CA CYS A 715 -89.37 -13.53 -60.82
C CYS A 715 -87.93 -14.06 -60.97
N VAL A 716 -87.04 -13.66 -60.07
CA VAL A 716 -85.61 -13.99 -60.14
C VAL A 716 -85.36 -15.50 -60.04
N GLU A 717 -86.14 -16.23 -59.23
CA GLU A 717 -86.01 -17.68 -59.08
C GLU A 717 -86.62 -18.49 -60.23
N ALA A 718 -87.49 -17.90 -61.05
CA ALA A 718 -88.04 -18.54 -62.24
C ALA A 718 -87.03 -18.60 -63.41
N CYS A 719 -85.84 -18.02 -63.24
CA CYS A 719 -84.73 -18.23 -64.14
C CYS A 719 -84.19 -19.66 -64.03
N PRO A 720 -84.06 -20.39 -65.14
CA PRO A 720 -83.57 -21.77 -65.11
C PRO A 720 -82.07 -21.80 -64.77
N ALA A 721 -81.68 -22.82 -64.00
CA ALA A 721 -80.33 -22.93 -63.42
C ALA A 721 -79.26 -23.37 -64.43
N ASP A 722 -79.61 -23.67 -65.67
CA ASP A 722 -78.73 -24.13 -66.75
C ASP A 722 -78.54 -23.08 -67.86
N GLN A 723 -79.12 -21.89 -67.71
CA GLN A 723 -79.05 -20.82 -68.72
C GLN A 723 -78.54 -19.52 -68.12
N CYS A 724 -77.88 -18.71 -68.95
CA CYS A 724 -77.67 -17.30 -68.68
C CYS A 724 -79.02 -16.58 -68.75
N CYS A 725 -79.62 -16.29 -67.61
CA CYS A 725 -80.96 -15.71 -67.56
C CYS A 725 -80.92 -14.31 -66.97
N ILE A 726 -81.47 -13.33 -67.69
CA ILE A 726 -81.59 -11.95 -67.26
C ILE A 726 -83.07 -11.71 -66.92
N ALA A 727 -83.37 -11.59 -65.63
CA ALA A 727 -84.70 -11.25 -65.16
C ALA A 727 -84.81 -9.73 -65.02
N GLU A 728 -85.68 -9.10 -65.80
CA GLU A 728 -86.01 -7.69 -65.68
C GLU A 728 -87.36 -7.52 -65.00
N ILE A 729 -87.36 -6.65 -63.99
CA ILE A 729 -88.47 -6.42 -63.08
C ILE A 729 -88.83 -4.95 -63.16
N GLU A 730 -90.11 -4.64 -63.36
CA GLU A 730 -90.61 -3.27 -63.39
C GLU A 730 -91.79 -3.13 -62.43
N LYS A 731 -91.76 -2.08 -61.61
CA LYS A 731 -92.85 -1.70 -60.71
C LYS A 731 -93.66 -0.57 -61.32
N SER A 732 -94.94 -0.86 -61.54
CA SER A 732 -95.97 0.09 -61.97
C SER A 732 -97.00 0.30 -60.86
N ASP A 733 -97.89 1.27 -61.03
CA ASP A 733 -99.06 1.45 -60.15
C ASP A 733 -99.99 0.20 -60.13
N SER A 734 -99.94 -0.62 -61.19
CA SER A 734 -100.68 -1.88 -61.33
C SER A 734 -99.96 -3.11 -60.75
N GLY A 735 -98.80 -2.95 -60.13
CA GLY A 735 -97.99 -4.03 -59.55
C GLY A 735 -96.69 -4.29 -60.30
N ILE A 736 -96.06 -5.43 -59.99
CA ILE A 736 -94.77 -5.83 -60.55
C ILE A 736 -94.97 -6.66 -61.82
N THR A 737 -94.28 -6.29 -62.90
CA THR A 737 -94.14 -7.10 -64.11
C THR A 737 -92.74 -7.73 -64.15
N CYS A 738 -92.65 -8.93 -64.70
CA CYS A 738 -91.40 -9.68 -64.78
C CYS A 738 -91.24 -10.31 -66.17
N ARG A 739 -90.08 -10.09 -66.79
CA ARG A 739 -89.74 -10.62 -68.11
C ARG A 739 -88.31 -11.12 -68.15
N HIS A 740 -88.08 -12.24 -68.81
CA HIS A 740 -86.78 -12.90 -68.85
C HIS A 740 -86.20 -12.94 -70.27
N ALA A 741 -84.92 -12.60 -70.39
CA ALA A 741 -84.09 -12.99 -71.52
C ALA A 741 -83.30 -14.24 -71.14
N ARG A 742 -83.42 -15.31 -71.92
CA ARG A 742 -82.82 -16.62 -71.64
C ARG A 742 -81.83 -16.97 -72.74
N LEU A 743 -80.56 -17.09 -72.37
CA LEU A 743 -79.43 -17.29 -73.29
C LEU A 743 -78.65 -18.55 -72.90
N ALA A 744 -78.07 -19.26 -73.88
CA ALA A 744 -77.26 -20.44 -73.62
C ALA A 744 -75.88 -20.05 -73.06
N PRO A 745 -75.32 -20.76 -72.07
CA PRO A 745 -73.96 -20.51 -71.61
C PRO A 745 -72.91 -21.10 -72.57
N LEU A 746 -71.76 -20.45 -72.70
CA LEU A 746 -70.66 -20.86 -73.59
C LEU A 746 -69.38 -21.16 -72.81
N GLY A 747 -68.57 -22.11 -73.32
CA GLY A 747 -67.47 -22.73 -72.57
C GLY A 747 -66.05 -22.31 -72.90
N SER A 748 -65.82 -21.28 -73.70
CA SER A 748 -64.46 -20.81 -73.95
C SER A 748 -64.43 -19.32 -74.23
N ASP A 749 -63.35 -18.64 -73.82
CA ASP A 749 -63.03 -17.26 -74.19
C ASP A 749 -62.56 -17.12 -75.64
N THR A 750 -62.30 -18.25 -76.33
CA THR A 750 -61.80 -18.24 -77.70
C THR A 750 -62.93 -17.85 -78.66
N ALA A 751 -62.85 -16.65 -79.23
CA ALA A 751 -63.69 -16.14 -80.32
C ALA A 751 -63.60 -16.97 -81.64
N ALA A 752 -63.03 -18.17 -81.58
CA ALA A 752 -62.72 -19.05 -82.69
C ALA A 752 -63.96 -19.72 -83.31
N ASP A 753 -65.09 -19.77 -82.60
CA ASP A 753 -66.35 -20.35 -83.11
C ASP A 753 -67.23 -19.34 -83.87
N SER A 754 -66.79 -18.08 -84.00
CA SER A 754 -67.47 -17.01 -84.75
C SER A 754 -68.88 -16.61 -84.27
N SER A 755 -69.32 -17.05 -83.09
CA SER A 755 -70.62 -16.65 -82.51
C SER A 755 -70.57 -15.26 -81.88
N ALA A 756 -71.68 -14.53 -81.87
CA ALA A 756 -71.84 -13.32 -81.08
C ALA A 756 -72.07 -13.68 -79.61
N ARG A 757 -71.37 -13.01 -78.71
CA ARG A 757 -71.27 -13.39 -77.29
C ARG A 757 -71.42 -12.21 -76.37
N MET A 758 -72.02 -12.43 -75.21
CA MET A 758 -72.12 -11.49 -74.12
C MET A 758 -71.32 -11.99 -72.92
N TYR A 759 -70.47 -11.12 -72.39
CA TYR A 759 -69.65 -11.36 -71.22
C TYR A 759 -70.19 -10.52 -70.07
N TYR A 760 -70.76 -11.17 -69.06
CA TYR A 760 -71.28 -10.50 -67.88
C TYR A 760 -70.29 -10.56 -66.72
N LYS A 761 -69.99 -9.39 -66.14
CA LYS A 761 -69.09 -9.24 -64.99
C LYS A 761 -69.76 -9.76 -63.72
N LEU A 762 -69.25 -10.84 -63.14
CA LEU A 762 -69.77 -11.37 -61.89
C LEU A 762 -69.13 -10.66 -60.68
N PRO A 763 -69.93 -10.14 -59.74
CA PRO A 763 -69.39 -9.57 -58.51
C PRO A 763 -69.00 -10.68 -57.52
N PRO A 764 -68.01 -10.46 -56.63
CA PRO A 764 -67.67 -11.42 -55.57
C PRO A 764 -68.71 -11.39 -54.44
N SER A 765 -69.03 -12.56 -53.89
CA SER A 765 -70.07 -12.74 -52.87
C SER A 765 -69.82 -11.97 -51.57
N GLU A 766 -68.56 -11.92 -51.10
CA GLU A 766 -68.21 -11.25 -49.83
C GLU A 766 -68.37 -9.74 -49.89
N ILE A 767 -67.93 -9.13 -50.98
CA ILE A 767 -67.87 -7.68 -51.10
C ILE A 767 -69.28 -7.10 -51.28
N ALA A 768 -70.15 -7.85 -51.96
CA ALA A 768 -71.55 -7.47 -52.12
C ALA A 768 -72.37 -7.63 -50.83
N ALA A 769 -72.01 -8.56 -49.95
CA ALA A 769 -72.68 -8.78 -48.66
C ALA A 769 -72.24 -7.77 -47.56
N ALA A 770 -70.97 -7.36 -47.56
CA ALA A 770 -70.39 -6.56 -46.47
C ALA A 770 -70.37 -5.03 -46.72
N SER A 771 -70.45 -4.57 -47.97
CA SER A 771 -70.19 -3.17 -48.30
C SER A 771 -71.44 -2.28 -48.27
N LYS A 772 -71.38 -1.16 -47.54
CA LYS A 772 -72.26 0.02 -47.76
C LYS A 772 -71.73 0.94 -48.86
N ASP A 773 -70.48 0.75 -49.28
CA ASP A 773 -69.79 1.53 -50.29
C ASP A 773 -70.04 0.96 -51.70
N VAL A 774 -70.54 1.81 -52.60
CA VAL A 774 -70.97 1.45 -53.96
C VAL A 774 -69.78 0.95 -54.79
N LYS A 775 -68.58 1.48 -54.55
CA LYS A 775 -67.35 1.11 -55.30
C LYS A 775 -66.95 -0.35 -55.09
N ALA A 776 -67.19 -0.90 -53.90
CA ALA A 776 -66.87 -2.28 -53.60
C ALA A 776 -67.88 -3.26 -54.22
N LYS A 777 -69.17 -2.86 -54.32
CA LYS A 777 -70.23 -3.65 -54.99
C LYS A 777 -70.05 -3.76 -56.50
N THR A 778 -69.14 -2.98 -57.08
CA THR A 778 -68.86 -2.93 -58.54
C THR A 778 -67.54 -3.60 -58.92
N MET A 779 -66.81 -4.22 -57.99
CA MET A 779 -65.56 -4.94 -58.31
C MET A 779 -65.87 -6.29 -58.97
N ALA A 780 -65.09 -6.67 -59.99
CA ALA A 780 -65.17 -8.01 -60.58
C ALA A 780 -64.56 -9.05 -59.63
N SER A 781 -65.11 -10.25 -59.56
CA SER A 781 -64.44 -11.42 -58.96
C SER A 781 -63.28 -11.95 -59.82
N GLY A 782 -63.00 -11.29 -60.95
CA GLY A 782 -62.15 -11.81 -62.02
C GLY A 782 -62.86 -12.81 -62.94
N ILE A 783 -64.12 -13.15 -62.64
CA ILE A 783 -64.90 -14.16 -63.36
C ILE A 783 -65.97 -13.48 -64.23
N TYR A 784 -66.11 -13.94 -65.48
CA TYR A 784 -67.11 -13.44 -66.42
C TYR A 784 -67.99 -14.57 -66.94
N ALA A 785 -69.31 -14.43 -66.78
CA ALA A 785 -70.26 -15.36 -67.40
C ALA A 785 -70.32 -15.11 -68.91
N ILE A 786 -70.20 -16.17 -69.70
CA ILE A 786 -70.19 -16.09 -71.17
C ILE A 786 -71.50 -16.66 -71.71
N CYS A 787 -72.26 -15.83 -72.42
CA CYS A 787 -73.61 -16.15 -72.89
C CYS A 787 -73.72 -15.96 -74.41
N ASP A 788 -74.42 -16.87 -75.07
CA ASP A 788 -74.69 -16.83 -76.51
C ASP A 788 -75.76 -15.78 -76.85
N ILE A 789 -75.42 -14.83 -77.72
CA ILE A 789 -76.33 -13.80 -78.24
C ILE A 789 -76.41 -13.82 -79.78
N GLU A 790 -76.04 -14.94 -80.42
CA GLU A 790 -76.00 -15.05 -81.89
C GLU A 790 -77.36 -14.73 -82.54
N ALA A 791 -78.47 -15.12 -81.91
CA ALA A 791 -79.83 -14.79 -82.35
C ALA A 791 -80.12 -13.27 -82.36
N HIS A 792 -79.36 -12.48 -81.61
CA HIS A 792 -79.51 -11.04 -81.46
C HIS A 792 -78.32 -10.25 -82.03
N LYS A 793 -77.46 -10.89 -82.85
CA LYS A 793 -76.25 -10.27 -83.40
C LYS A 793 -76.49 -8.96 -84.18
N ALA A 794 -77.63 -8.84 -84.86
CA ALA A 794 -77.96 -7.64 -85.64
C ALA A 794 -78.20 -6.43 -84.71
N ALA A 795 -79.00 -6.64 -83.66
CA ALA A 795 -79.20 -5.65 -82.60
C ALA A 795 -77.89 -5.35 -81.87
N ALA A 796 -77.07 -6.38 -81.64
CA ALA A 796 -75.76 -6.24 -80.98
C ALA A 796 -74.79 -5.38 -81.79
N ALA A 797 -74.72 -5.61 -83.11
CA ALA A 797 -73.91 -4.83 -84.05
C ALA A 797 -74.40 -3.39 -84.22
N ALA A 798 -75.72 -3.17 -84.15
CA ALA A 798 -76.34 -1.85 -84.19
C ALA A 798 -76.15 -1.04 -82.88
N GLY A 799 -75.67 -1.69 -81.82
CA GLY A 799 -75.47 -1.05 -80.52
C GLY A 799 -76.71 -1.06 -79.61
N GLU A 800 -77.70 -1.89 -79.89
CA GLU A 800 -78.96 -1.91 -79.14
C GLU A 800 -78.88 -2.75 -77.84
N LEU A 801 -77.82 -3.54 -77.65
CA LEU A 801 -77.60 -4.34 -76.45
C LEU A 801 -76.77 -3.54 -75.44
N GLY A 802 -77.43 -2.81 -74.55
CA GLY A 802 -76.81 -1.95 -73.55
C GLY A 802 -76.40 -0.58 -74.07
N THR A 803 -75.86 0.25 -73.18
CA THR A 803 -75.35 1.59 -73.48
C THR A 803 -73.82 1.61 -73.46
N SER A 804 -73.21 2.74 -73.81
CA SER A 804 -71.79 2.98 -73.57
C SER A 804 -71.55 3.21 -72.07
N PRO A 805 -70.52 2.60 -71.44
CA PRO A 805 -70.15 2.96 -70.07
C PRO A 805 -69.47 4.34 -69.98
N ASP A 806 -69.06 4.92 -71.12
CA ASP A 806 -68.53 6.29 -71.19
C ASP A 806 -69.67 7.32 -71.02
N PRO A 807 -69.70 8.09 -69.92
CA PRO A 807 -70.80 9.01 -69.63
C PRO A 807 -70.98 10.09 -70.69
N THR A 808 -69.93 10.43 -71.44
CA THR A 808 -70.02 11.43 -72.53
C THR A 808 -70.84 10.93 -73.72
N LYS A 809 -71.01 9.62 -73.86
CA LYS A 809 -71.71 8.96 -74.96
C LYS A 809 -73.09 8.45 -74.56
N VAL A 810 -73.38 8.31 -73.27
CA VAL A 810 -74.72 7.95 -72.79
C VAL A 810 -75.77 8.93 -73.30
N GLU A 811 -75.46 10.23 -73.31
CA GLU A 811 -76.34 11.29 -73.81
C GLU A 811 -76.49 11.33 -75.34
N ALA A 812 -75.60 10.67 -76.09
CA ALA A 812 -75.64 10.60 -77.56
C ALA A 812 -76.57 9.49 -78.09
N GLY A 813 -77.18 8.70 -77.20
CA GLY A 813 -78.13 7.62 -77.52
C GLY A 813 -77.45 6.26 -77.72
N ARG A 814 -78.26 5.18 -77.70
CA ARG A 814 -77.77 3.78 -77.72
C ARG A 814 -76.84 3.45 -78.91
N ASN A 815 -76.97 4.16 -80.03
CA ASN A 815 -76.22 3.88 -81.26
C ASN A 815 -74.77 4.42 -81.27
N SER A 816 -74.34 5.17 -80.24
CA SER A 816 -73.00 5.79 -80.20
C SER A 816 -71.91 4.90 -79.59
N ILE A 817 -71.99 3.59 -79.82
CA ILE A 817 -71.08 2.60 -79.23
C ILE A 817 -69.79 2.46 -80.04
N GLU A 818 -68.67 2.31 -79.33
CA GLU A 818 -67.37 2.08 -79.93
C GLU A 818 -66.97 0.61 -79.84
N PHE A 819 -66.72 0.01 -80.99
CA PHE A 819 -66.11 -1.32 -81.09
C PHE A 819 -64.59 -1.22 -81.24
N ASN A 820 -63.87 -2.19 -80.67
CA ASN A 820 -62.42 -2.34 -80.70
C ASN A 820 -61.65 -1.09 -80.26
N THR A 821 -62.09 -0.46 -79.18
CA THR A 821 -61.31 0.61 -78.55
C THR A 821 -59.96 0.07 -78.07
N ALA A 822 -58.96 0.94 -77.92
CA ALA A 822 -57.65 0.54 -77.38
C ALA A 822 -57.73 -0.09 -75.97
N LYS A 823 -58.82 0.14 -75.24
CA LYS A 823 -59.08 -0.44 -73.91
C LYS A 823 -59.84 -1.77 -73.97
N CYS A 824 -60.40 -2.15 -75.12
CA CYS A 824 -61.22 -3.35 -75.27
C CYS A 824 -61.12 -3.85 -76.72
N SER A 825 -60.00 -4.49 -77.03
CA SER A 825 -59.68 -5.06 -78.35
C SER A 825 -59.76 -6.59 -78.38
N ASP A 826 -59.68 -7.23 -77.22
CA ASP A 826 -59.81 -8.67 -77.00
C ASP A 826 -60.43 -8.93 -75.63
N ALA A 827 -60.78 -10.19 -75.33
CA ALA A 827 -61.44 -10.54 -74.08
C ALA A 827 -60.64 -10.13 -72.83
N ALA A 828 -59.31 -10.26 -72.82
CA ALA A 828 -58.49 -9.93 -71.66
C ALA A 828 -58.48 -8.43 -71.37
N THR A 829 -58.21 -7.62 -72.41
CA THR A 829 -58.22 -6.15 -72.31
C THR A 829 -59.61 -5.62 -71.94
N CYS A 830 -60.67 -6.20 -72.51
CA CYS A 830 -62.05 -5.86 -72.13
C CYS A 830 -62.38 -6.23 -70.68
N LYS A 831 -61.90 -7.38 -70.18
CA LYS A 831 -62.06 -7.78 -68.77
C LYS A 831 -61.36 -6.79 -67.85
N ASP A 832 -60.14 -6.37 -68.16
CA ASP A 832 -59.41 -5.38 -67.37
C ASP A 832 -60.11 -4.01 -67.37
N ALA A 833 -60.51 -3.52 -68.55
CA ALA A 833 -61.19 -2.25 -68.69
C ALA A 833 -62.57 -2.23 -68.01
N CYS A 834 -63.35 -3.32 -68.15
CA CYS A 834 -64.64 -3.43 -67.49
C CYS A 834 -64.52 -3.62 -65.97
N SER A 835 -63.47 -4.30 -65.51
CA SER A 835 -63.22 -4.44 -64.06
C SER A 835 -62.85 -3.10 -63.42
N ALA A 836 -62.15 -2.23 -64.16
CA ALA A 836 -61.78 -0.88 -63.74
C ALA A 836 -62.94 0.13 -63.80
N ASP A 837 -63.98 -0.13 -64.59
CA ASP A 837 -65.12 0.76 -64.79
C ASP A 837 -66.37 0.28 -64.03
N ALA A 838 -66.84 1.09 -63.07
CA ALA A 838 -68.05 0.79 -62.30
C ALA A 838 -69.33 0.89 -63.12
N ALA A 839 -69.33 1.66 -64.22
CA ALA A 839 -70.46 1.77 -65.15
C ALA A 839 -70.54 0.59 -66.12
N CYS A 840 -69.50 -0.25 -66.18
CA CYS A 840 -69.45 -1.42 -67.03
C CYS A 840 -70.06 -2.65 -66.31
N TRP A 841 -71.16 -3.18 -66.86
CA TRP A 841 -71.69 -4.48 -66.41
C TRP A 841 -71.09 -5.66 -67.16
N GLY A 842 -70.44 -5.40 -68.30
CA GLY A 842 -69.91 -6.43 -69.15
C GLY A 842 -69.48 -5.91 -70.50
N PHE A 843 -69.24 -6.81 -71.44
CA PHE A 843 -68.90 -6.47 -72.81
C PHE A 843 -69.49 -7.50 -73.77
N ILE A 844 -69.56 -7.15 -75.04
CA ILE A 844 -70.02 -8.08 -76.07
C ILE A 844 -68.96 -8.24 -77.15
N TYR A 845 -69.02 -9.37 -77.84
CA TYR A 845 -68.29 -9.63 -79.07
C TYR A 845 -69.28 -9.92 -80.18
N VAL A 846 -69.11 -9.25 -81.32
CA VAL A 846 -69.89 -9.52 -82.52
C VAL A 846 -68.93 -9.68 -83.69
N LYS A 847 -69.02 -10.79 -84.42
CA LYS A 847 -68.17 -11.02 -85.59
C LYS A 847 -68.32 -9.91 -86.62
N GLY A 848 -67.20 -9.34 -87.05
CA GLY A 848 -67.15 -8.24 -88.02
C GLY A 848 -67.20 -6.86 -87.38
N SER A 849 -67.86 -6.69 -86.23
CA SER A 849 -67.83 -5.44 -85.46
C SER A 849 -66.70 -5.43 -84.42
N GLY A 850 -66.45 -6.56 -83.75
CA GLY A 850 -65.42 -6.73 -82.73
C GLY A 850 -65.94 -6.68 -81.29
N PHE A 851 -65.09 -6.28 -80.34
CA PHE A 851 -65.41 -6.19 -78.92
C PHE A 851 -65.91 -4.80 -78.52
N ALA A 852 -66.86 -4.72 -77.60
CA ALA A 852 -67.31 -3.43 -77.08
C ALA A 852 -67.85 -3.52 -75.64
N LEU A 853 -67.41 -2.59 -74.79
CA LEU A 853 -67.86 -2.49 -73.39
C LEU A 853 -69.32 -2.05 -73.30
N ARG A 854 -70.03 -2.48 -72.25
CA ARG A 854 -71.45 -2.19 -72.05
C ARG A 854 -71.77 -1.68 -70.66
N GLY A 855 -72.46 -0.55 -70.64
CA GLY A 855 -73.21 -0.01 -69.53
C GLY A 855 -74.70 -0.30 -69.67
N GLY A 856 -75.45 -0.01 -68.62
CA GLY A 856 -76.89 -0.19 -68.54
C GLY A 856 -77.62 1.15 -68.61
N GLU A 857 -78.91 1.11 -68.32
CA GLU A 857 -79.78 2.26 -68.39
C GLU A 857 -80.40 2.60 -67.05
N SER A 858 -80.56 3.89 -66.78
CA SER A 858 -81.34 4.36 -65.64
C SER A 858 -82.83 4.33 -65.98
N TRP A 859 -83.62 3.67 -65.13
CA TRP A 859 -85.07 3.56 -65.25
C TRP A 859 -85.69 3.58 -63.87
N LEU A 860 -86.60 4.53 -63.63
CA LEU A 860 -87.31 4.63 -62.36
C LEU A 860 -88.25 3.43 -62.21
N GLY A 861 -88.10 2.67 -61.12
CA GLY A 861 -88.94 1.50 -60.84
C GLY A 861 -88.52 0.19 -61.53
N GLY A 862 -87.39 0.17 -62.26
CA GLY A 862 -86.86 -1.03 -62.91
C GLY A 862 -85.65 -1.63 -62.18
N ARG A 863 -85.51 -2.96 -62.15
CA ARG A 863 -84.27 -3.66 -61.75
C ARG A 863 -84.03 -4.90 -62.60
N SER A 864 -82.77 -5.19 -62.91
CA SER A 864 -82.38 -6.45 -63.54
C SER A 864 -81.49 -7.32 -62.64
N PHE A 865 -81.70 -8.63 -62.72
CA PHE A 865 -80.86 -9.65 -62.13
C PHE A 865 -80.31 -10.58 -63.21
N PHE A 866 -79.04 -10.94 -63.09
CA PHE A 866 -78.40 -11.98 -63.88
C PHE A 866 -78.32 -13.26 -63.05
N ASN A 867 -78.92 -14.35 -63.53
CA ASN A 867 -78.82 -15.67 -62.95
C ASN A 867 -77.71 -16.44 -63.66
N SER A 868 -76.66 -16.77 -62.91
CA SER A 868 -75.55 -17.61 -63.34
C SER A 868 -76.00 -19.06 -63.42
N PRO A 869 -75.62 -19.80 -64.46
CA PRO A 869 -75.84 -21.24 -64.50
C PRO A 869 -75.04 -21.95 -63.40
N ILE A 870 -75.62 -23.01 -62.84
CA ILE A 870 -74.96 -23.88 -61.86
C ILE A 870 -74.30 -25.02 -62.61
N ALA A 871 -73.00 -25.23 -62.36
CA ALA A 871 -72.30 -26.42 -62.82
C ALA A 871 -72.80 -27.65 -62.04
N GLN A 872 -73.90 -28.27 -62.47
CA GLN A 872 -74.33 -29.56 -61.92
C GLN A 872 -73.38 -30.66 -62.39
N PRO A 873 -72.82 -31.50 -61.48
CA PRO A 873 -71.88 -32.56 -61.85
C PRO A 873 -72.46 -33.46 -62.94
N GLY A 874 -71.78 -33.57 -64.08
CA GLY A 874 -72.19 -34.41 -65.22
C GLY A 874 -73.10 -33.75 -66.27
N SER A 875 -73.44 -32.46 -66.14
CA SER A 875 -74.16 -31.72 -67.18
C SER A 875 -73.21 -31.17 -68.26
N THR A 876 -73.67 -31.06 -69.51
CA THR A 876 -72.92 -30.40 -70.60
C THR A 876 -72.64 -28.92 -70.28
N THR A 877 -73.50 -28.30 -69.48
CA THR A 877 -73.33 -26.95 -68.92
C THR A 877 -72.18 -26.86 -67.91
N ALA A 878 -71.86 -27.92 -67.16
CA ALA A 878 -70.75 -27.89 -66.20
C ALA A 878 -69.37 -27.78 -66.86
N ALA A 879 -69.18 -28.43 -68.02
CA ALA A 879 -67.93 -28.30 -68.78
C ALA A 879 -67.75 -26.89 -69.35
N ALA A 880 -68.84 -26.23 -69.74
CA ALA A 880 -68.81 -24.86 -70.24
C ALA A 880 -68.55 -23.84 -69.12
N VAL A 881 -69.17 -24.01 -67.96
CA VAL A 881 -69.06 -23.05 -66.86
C VAL A 881 -67.74 -23.21 -66.09
N ALA A 882 -67.10 -24.38 -66.13
CA ALA A 882 -65.81 -24.63 -65.46
C ALA A 882 -64.61 -23.84 -66.05
N THR A 883 -64.77 -23.23 -67.21
CA THR A 883 -63.74 -22.44 -67.91
C THR A 883 -63.93 -20.92 -67.77
N TRP A 884 -64.97 -20.48 -67.05
CA TRP A 884 -65.30 -19.07 -66.81
C TRP A 884 -64.33 -18.35 -65.87
#